data_AF-Q4UEW5-F1
#
_entry.id   AF-Q4UEW5-F1
#
_cell.length_a   1.000
_cell.length_b   1.000
_cell.length_c   1.000
_cell.angle_alpha   90.00
_cell.angle_beta   90.00
_cell.angle_gamma   90.00
#
_symmetry.space_group_name_H-M   'P 1'
#
loop_
_entity.id
_entity.type
_entity.pdbx_description
1 polymer ?
#
loop_
_entity_poly.entity_id
_entity_poly.type
_entity_poly.pdbx_seq_one_letter_code
_entity_poly.pdbx_strand_id
1 'polypeptide(L)'
;MISKALMFHLSSNGVNTVETVAGDLAGKAQELYNQADGIVQAAQVSGSPLSTLSTPATALASAAKGTDGQDKSSLHHQANELSSATPTDPDKAIAVITAFATVKDAYENLAAQTLYQENKRKPGISPLADTPAGKVKAVETAWKGVESDFQKLCMALIKHFANQVENNATSLASANGNQTHADKVITSFNVVEKAYDSLNRILNLTKLAKKATKLKEAASPPLQSPAGGLASAARKLNNTDVVNAQAFKDTVKSTIRITGNTGNKNITVTNLPHINDTFKPRQIKFWAIIIPSIISQCYRTDEELKAATSTGENLGLRALALALHTQANELNRAVDNPGSNDNAANVLKHKAGTDDQTDGKLRKLAETLYTAASQLASAVQAGPDTGKTEAEQLANEVGENEEGDKLRAKLKDLGNYTQDTELTTKAGEVKTKYDAVSRAFTQVQLKEDKYTEAGHQDKYQAVEKAWDAFNDVYKPEELLVTAVGEEITLGDNLASALKELGTASILDIKGLNTKANAVKEKFAGWGPSVKQKFELVQAQESAYTSGGIKSTKYDPLEQAFNNFNTAYRKAICGPKFYSIIVPSIISMLSECPPKTEFVGSLGGFGGWKQYNDGGNTVYGQIWHFFDILIVIKFTVAIIFIYSLNYRELHSY
;
A
#
# COMPACT_ATOMS: atom_id res chain seq x y z
N MET A 1 -24.97 13.75 12.28
CA MET A 1 -24.20 12.50 12.49
C MET A 1 -23.13 12.28 11.43
N ILE A 2 -23.41 12.41 10.12
CA ILE A 2 -22.40 12.33 9.04
C ILE A 2 -21.32 13.42 9.20
N SER A 3 -21.70 14.66 9.50
CA SER A 3 -20.75 15.74 9.82
C SER A 3 -19.85 15.41 11.02
N LYS A 4 -20.38 14.88 12.13
CA LYS A 4 -19.58 14.43 13.29
C LYS A 4 -18.64 13.26 12.98
N ALA A 5 -19.03 12.32 12.11
CA ALA A 5 -18.19 11.19 11.71
C ALA A 5 -17.06 11.61 10.74
N LEU A 6 -17.30 12.60 9.88
CA LEU A 6 -16.30 13.20 9.00
C LEU A 6 -15.37 14.15 9.78
N MET A 7 -15.91 14.96 10.70
CA MET A 7 -15.15 15.87 11.56
C MET A 7 -14.24 15.13 12.55
N PHE A 8 -14.67 14.00 13.12
CA PHE A 8 -13.83 13.21 14.03
C PHE A 8 -12.62 12.58 13.30
N HIS A 9 -12.68 12.40 11.98
CA HIS A 9 -11.55 11.98 11.14
C HIS A 9 -10.58 13.12 10.79
N LEU A 10 -10.99 14.38 10.93
CA LEU A 10 -10.24 15.56 10.49
C LEU A 10 -9.73 16.40 11.68
N SER A 11 -9.95 15.98 12.92
CA SER A 11 -9.81 16.79 14.14
C SER A 11 -8.43 16.78 14.84
N SER A 12 -7.41 16.07 14.38
CA SER A 12 -6.11 16.07 15.08
C SER A 12 -5.01 16.83 14.32
N ASN A 13 -4.48 17.86 14.99
CA ASN A 13 -3.26 18.64 14.73
C ASN A 13 -2.33 18.07 13.64
N GLY A 14 -2.33 18.68 12.47
CA GLY A 14 -1.46 18.29 11.34
C GLY A 14 -2.02 18.65 9.96
N VAL A 15 -3.31 18.97 9.85
CA VAL A 15 -3.86 19.55 8.61
C VAL A 15 -3.46 21.02 8.56
N ASN A 16 -2.44 21.33 7.76
CA ASN A 16 -2.08 22.70 7.35
C ASN A 16 -3.36 23.46 6.97
N THR A 17 -3.43 24.77 7.28
CA THR A 17 -4.61 25.56 6.94
C THR A 17 -4.78 25.63 5.42
N VAL A 18 -5.98 26.00 4.94
CA VAL A 18 -6.23 26.11 3.48
C VAL A 18 -5.21 27.05 2.84
N GLU A 19 -4.86 28.12 3.54
CA GLU A 19 -3.89 29.12 3.11
C GLU A 19 -2.49 28.52 2.91
N THR A 20 -1.98 27.78 3.90
CA THR A 20 -0.67 27.14 3.82
C THR A 20 -0.61 26.11 2.70
N VAL A 21 -1.62 25.23 2.60
CA VAL A 21 -1.61 24.17 1.58
C VAL A 21 -1.77 24.75 0.17
N ALA A 22 -2.55 25.82 0.02
CA ALA A 22 -2.66 26.53 -1.25
C ALA A 22 -1.31 27.17 -1.66
N GLY A 23 -0.56 27.73 -0.70
CA GLY A 23 0.80 28.22 -0.95
C GLY A 23 1.77 27.12 -1.37
N ASP A 24 1.75 25.98 -0.68
CA ASP A 24 2.57 24.80 -1.04
C ASP A 24 2.24 24.30 -2.45
N LEU A 25 0.94 24.21 -2.79
CA LEU A 25 0.46 23.82 -4.10
C LEU A 25 0.92 24.79 -5.20
N ALA A 26 0.90 26.10 -4.94
CA ALA A 26 1.44 27.09 -5.87
C ALA A 26 2.93 26.83 -6.13
N GLY A 27 3.73 26.60 -5.07
CA GLY A 27 5.14 26.23 -5.20
C GLY A 27 5.37 24.99 -6.08
N LYS A 28 4.54 23.95 -5.93
CA LYS A 28 4.61 22.75 -6.78
C LYS A 28 4.16 22.98 -8.22
N ALA A 29 3.16 23.83 -8.45
CA ALA A 29 2.76 24.21 -9.79
C ALA A 29 3.88 24.96 -10.53
N GLN A 30 4.62 25.82 -9.82
CA GLN A 30 5.81 26.49 -10.34
C GLN A 30 6.95 25.51 -10.65
N GLU A 31 7.18 24.50 -9.81
CA GLU A 31 8.15 23.43 -10.06
C GLU A 31 7.78 22.65 -11.33
N LEU A 32 6.51 22.26 -11.48
CA LEU A 32 6.00 21.57 -12.67
C LEU A 32 6.17 22.39 -13.94
N TYR A 33 5.88 23.70 -13.89
CA TYR A 33 6.14 24.61 -15.00
C TYR A 33 7.61 24.55 -15.43
N ASN A 34 8.55 24.67 -14.49
CA ASN A 34 9.98 24.67 -14.81
C ASN A 34 10.42 23.37 -15.48
N GLN A 35 9.91 22.22 -15.02
CA GLN A 35 10.27 20.92 -15.60
C GLN A 35 9.64 20.73 -16.98
N ALA A 36 8.39 21.14 -17.17
CA ALA A 36 7.72 21.07 -18.48
C ALA A 36 8.39 22.00 -19.50
N ASP A 37 8.73 23.22 -19.10
CA ASP A 37 9.50 24.16 -19.93
C ASP A 37 10.89 23.62 -20.26
N GLY A 38 11.51 22.86 -19.35
CA GLY A 38 12.75 22.14 -19.61
C GLY A 38 12.67 21.13 -20.78
N ILE A 39 11.49 20.56 -21.04
CA ILE A 39 11.22 19.75 -22.26
C ILE A 39 11.05 20.67 -23.47
N VAL A 40 10.30 21.77 -23.35
CA VAL A 40 10.07 22.74 -24.43
C VAL A 40 11.40 23.29 -24.97
N GLN A 41 12.27 23.78 -24.09
CA GLN A 41 13.58 24.31 -24.47
C GLN A 41 14.45 23.24 -25.16
N ALA A 42 14.46 22.03 -24.62
CA ALA A 42 15.22 20.92 -25.20
C ALA A 42 14.66 20.49 -26.57
N ALA A 43 13.36 20.64 -26.79
CA ALA A 43 12.69 20.33 -28.05
C ALA A 43 12.93 21.37 -29.15
N GLN A 44 13.33 22.60 -28.79
CA GLN A 44 13.69 23.67 -29.74
C GLN A 44 15.07 23.49 -30.40
N VAL A 45 15.92 22.62 -29.84
CA VAL A 45 17.22 22.30 -30.45
C VAL A 45 16.99 21.56 -31.78
N SER A 46 17.60 22.03 -32.86
CA SER A 46 17.48 21.39 -34.17
C SER A 46 17.89 19.91 -34.12
N GLY A 47 17.02 19.02 -34.61
CA GLY A 47 17.23 17.58 -34.53
C GLY A 47 16.98 16.96 -33.16
N SER A 48 16.42 17.70 -32.20
CA SER A 48 16.11 17.17 -30.87
C SER A 48 15.16 15.98 -30.95
N PRO A 49 15.46 14.87 -30.24
CA PRO A 49 14.55 13.75 -30.15
C PRO A 49 13.23 14.18 -29.48
N LEU A 50 13.22 15.22 -28.65
CA LEU A 50 12.04 15.69 -27.89
C LEU A 50 11.09 16.60 -28.68
N SER A 51 11.38 16.88 -29.96
CA SER A 51 10.61 17.83 -30.79
C SER A 51 9.09 17.60 -30.76
N THR A 52 8.64 16.34 -30.76
CA THR A 52 7.20 15.98 -30.72
C THR A 52 6.53 16.23 -29.38
N LEU A 53 7.30 16.37 -28.29
CA LEU A 53 6.76 16.68 -26.96
C LEU A 53 6.60 18.19 -26.71
N SER A 54 7.14 19.04 -27.60
CA SER A 54 7.17 20.50 -27.39
C SER A 54 5.76 21.09 -27.16
N THR A 55 4.80 20.77 -28.02
CA THR A 55 3.43 21.29 -27.93
C THR A 55 2.70 20.84 -26.66
N PRO A 56 2.61 19.52 -26.33
CA PRO A 56 1.95 19.10 -25.09
C PRO A 56 2.71 19.56 -23.83
N ALA A 57 4.04 19.67 -23.86
CA ALA A 57 4.81 20.22 -22.73
C ALA A 57 4.52 21.72 -22.52
N THR A 58 4.37 22.48 -23.61
CA THR A 58 3.94 23.89 -23.55
C THR A 58 2.56 24.03 -22.93
N ALA A 59 1.61 23.15 -23.30
CA ALA A 59 0.27 23.16 -22.72
C ALA A 59 0.30 22.88 -21.21
N LEU A 60 1.13 21.92 -20.78
CA LEU A 60 1.32 21.61 -19.36
C LEU A 60 1.95 22.78 -18.59
N ALA A 61 2.99 23.39 -19.13
CA ALA A 61 3.62 24.58 -18.53
C ALA A 61 2.60 25.72 -18.37
N SER A 62 1.87 26.04 -19.44
CA SER A 62 0.83 27.06 -19.41
C SER A 62 -0.28 26.77 -18.40
N ALA A 63 -0.78 25.53 -18.32
CA ALA A 63 -1.77 25.18 -17.30
C ALA A 63 -1.23 25.32 -15.87
N ALA A 64 0.04 24.96 -15.65
CA ALA A 64 0.65 24.95 -14.32
C ALA A 64 0.90 26.37 -13.77
N LYS A 65 1.50 27.26 -14.58
CA LYS A 65 1.84 28.63 -14.15
C LYS A 65 1.34 29.72 -15.09
N GLY A 66 1.10 29.39 -16.35
CA GLY A 66 0.77 30.37 -17.38
C GLY A 66 1.99 31.19 -17.80
N THR A 67 1.81 32.04 -18.81
CA THR A 67 2.87 32.94 -19.29
C THR A 67 2.89 34.22 -18.47
N ASP A 68 4.05 34.54 -17.88
CA ASP A 68 4.45 35.77 -17.16
C ASP A 68 3.32 36.75 -16.79
N GLY A 69 2.54 36.38 -15.77
CA GLY A 69 1.62 37.27 -15.06
C GLY A 69 0.32 37.65 -15.80
N GLN A 70 0.12 37.18 -17.03
CA GLN A 70 -1.09 37.45 -17.81
C GLN A 70 -2.19 36.41 -17.57
N ASP A 71 -1.80 35.14 -17.40
CA ASP A 71 -2.75 34.06 -17.25
C ASP A 71 -3.23 33.93 -15.80
N LYS A 72 -4.43 34.45 -15.57
CA LYS A 72 -5.12 34.32 -14.28
C LYS A 72 -5.74 32.94 -14.09
N SER A 73 -5.79 32.07 -15.09
CA SER A 73 -6.44 30.77 -15.00
C SER A 73 -5.51 29.63 -14.55
N SER A 74 -4.20 29.89 -14.49
CA SER A 74 -3.21 28.88 -14.12
C SER A 74 -3.33 28.42 -12.67
N LEU A 75 -2.90 27.19 -12.39
CA LEU A 75 -2.95 26.61 -11.05
C LEU A 75 -2.14 27.42 -10.05
N HIS A 76 -0.92 27.84 -10.42
CA HIS A 76 -0.08 28.69 -9.58
C HIS A 76 -0.77 30.01 -9.19
N HIS A 77 -1.38 30.70 -10.16
CA HIS A 77 -2.05 31.98 -9.87
C HIS A 77 -3.24 31.78 -8.93
N GLN A 78 -4.12 30.83 -9.25
CA GLN A 78 -5.32 30.57 -8.44
C GLN A 78 -4.96 30.10 -7.03
N ALA A 79 -3.92 29.27 -6.90
CA ALA A 79 -3.46 28.79 -5.60
C ALA A 79 -2.88 29.93 -4.74
N ASN A 80 -2.13 30.86 -5.32
CA ASN A 80 -1.65 32.06 -4.62
C ASN A 80 -2.79 33.03 -4.22
N GLU A 81 -3.79 33.18 -5.08
CA GLU A 81 -4.98 33.98 -4.80
C GLU A 81 -5.78 33.41 -3.61
N LEU A 82 -5.88 32.08 -3.53
CA LEU A 82 -6.50 31.38 -2.41
C LEU A 82 -5.63 31.45 -1.15
N SER A 83 -4.31 31.31 -1.27
CA SER A 83 -3.39 31.36 -0.11
C SER A 83 -3.39 32.71 0.58
N SER A 84 -3.68 33.78 -0.18
CA SER A 84 -3.71 35.16 0.32
C SER A 84 -5.13 35.60 0.74
N ALA A 85 -6.16 34.78 0.51
CA ALA A 85 -7.54 35.12 0.83
C ALA A 85 -7.83 34.88 2.32
N THR A 86 -8.16 35.95 3.05
CA THR A 86 -8.60 35.86 4.45
C THR A 86 -9.90 36.65 4.62
N PRO A 87 -11.04 36.01 4.96
CA PRO A 87 -11.23 34.56 5.14
C PRO A 87 -11.12 33.79 3.81
N THR A 88 -10.99 32.47 3.90
CA THR A 88 -10.97 31.57 2.74
C THR A 88 -12.22 31.80 1.88
N ASP A 89 -12.01 32.21 0.62
CA ASP A 89 -13.07 32.53 -0.33
C ASP A 89 -13.54 31.26 -1.08
N PRO A 90 -14.84 30.92 -1.07
CA PRO A 90 -15.38 29.77 -1.79
C PRO A 90 -15.10 29.77 -3.29
N ASP A 91 -15.22 30.93 -3.95
CA ASP A 91 -15.08 31.04 -5.40
C ASP A 91 -13.61 30.83 -5.80
N LYS A 92 -12.68 31.35 -4.99
CA LYS A 92 -11.25 31.08 -5.18
C LYS A 92 -10.90 29.61 -4.97
N ALA A 93 -11.51 28.94 -3.98
CA ALA A 93 -11.32 27.50 -3.79
C ALA A 93 -11.80 26.69 -5.02
N ILE A 94 -12.96 27.05 -5.57
CA ILE A 94 -13.51 26.44 -6.79
C ILE A 94 -12.59 26.71 -8.00
N ALA A 95 -12.02 27.90 -8.10
CA ALA A 95 -11.09 28.26 -9.17
C ALA A 95 -9.81 27.42 -9.12
N VAL A 96 -9.25 27.16 -7.93
CA VAL A 96 -8.09 26.25 -7.77
C VAL A 96 -8.42 24.82 -8.20
N ILE A 97 -9.59 24.30 -7.79
CA ILE A 97 -10.05 22.98 -8.20
C ILE A 97 -10.18 22.87 -9.73
N THR A 98 -10.71 23.92 -10.36
CA THR A 98 -10.88 23.98 -11.81
C THR A 98 -9.52 24.05 -12.51
N ALA A 99 -8.61 24.89 -12.03
CA ALA A 99 -7.27 25.01 -12.61
C ALA A 99 -6.48 23.70 -12.51
N PHE A 100 -6.59 22.96 -11.39
CA PHE A 100 -5.94 21.65 -11.25
C PHE A 100 -6.45 20.64 -12.29
N ALA A 101 -7.75 20.63 -12.58
CA ALA A 101 -8.30 19.75 -13.62
C ALA A 101 -7.65 20.04 -15.00
N THR A 102 -7.43 21.31 -15.34
CA THR A 102 -6.73 21.71 -16.56
C THR A 102 -5.27 21.22 -16.57
N VAL A 103 -4.53 21.34 -15.45
CA VAL A 103 -3.16 20.81 -15.35
C VAL A 103 -3.15 19.30 -15.52
N LYS A 104 -4.10 18.60 -14.90
CA LYS A 104 -4.24 17.15 -15.02
C LYS A 104 -4.46 16.71 -16.46
N ASP A 105 -5.42 17.33 -17.15
CA ASP A 105 -5.72 16.99 -18.55
C ASP A 105 -4.51 17.27 -19.45
N ALA A 106 -3.78 18.37 -19.22
CA ALA A 106 -2.55 18.68 -19.94
C ALA A 106 -1.42 17.67 -19.66
N TYR A 107 -1.26 17.23 -18.40
CA TYR A 107 -0.30 16.19 -18.04
C TYR A 107 -0.67 14.85 -18.67
N GLU A 108 -1.93 14.45 -18.62
CA GLU A 108 -2.40 13.19 -19.22
C GLU A 108 -2.19 13.19 -20.74
N ASN A 109 -2.38 14.33 -21.41
CA ASN A 109 -2.07 14.49 -22.83
C ASN A 109 -0.56 14.36 -23.13
N LEU A 110 0.29 15.03 -22.34
CA LEU A 110 1.75 14.89 -22.48
C LEU A 110 2.20 13.45 -22.20
N ALA A 111 1.69 12.84 -21.14
CA ALA A 111 2.01 11.48 -20.76
C ALA A 111 1.55 10.47 -21.82
N ALA A 112 0.45 10.72 -22.54
CA ALA A 112 -0.03 9.82 -23.58
C ALA A 112 0.85 9.78 -24.84
N GLN A 113 1.80 10.70 -25.00
CA GLN A 113 2.69 10.72 -26.16
C GLN A 113 3.62 9.49 -26.18
N THR A 114 3.73 8.82 -27.33
CA THR A 114 4.58 7.62 -27.50
C THR A 114 6.01 7.87 -27.03
N LEU A 115 6.60 8.98 -27.47
CA LEU A 115 7.97 9.34 -27.10
C LEU A 115 8.11 9.66 -25.60
N TYR A 116 7.07 10.20 -24.98
CA TYR A 116 7.08 10.39 -23.52
C TYR A 116 7.16 9.03 -22.83
N GLN A 117 6.33 8.07 -23.25
CA GLN A 117 6.33 6.71 -22.71
C GLN A 117 7.65 5.97 -22.93
N GLU A 118 8.27 6.12 -24.11
CA GLU A 118 9.61 5.57 -24.41
C GLU A 118 10.68 6.11 -23.45
N ASN A 119 10.56 7.37 -23.03
CA ASN A 119 11.49 8.04 -22.13
C ASN A 119 11.12 7.91 -20.64
N LYS A 120 9.89 7.49 -20.31
CA LYS A 120 9.32 7.31 -18.96
C LYS A 120 9.85 6.04 -18.26
N ARG A 121 11.14 5.71 -18.41
CA ARG A 121 11.78 4.44 -17.99
C ARG A 121 11.23 3.81 -16.69
N LYS A 122 11.13 2.47 -16.67
CA LYS A 122 10.88 1.66 -15.46
C LYS A 122 12.10 1.60 -14.49
N PRO A 123 11.87 1.27 -13.20
CA PRO A 123 12.80 1.49 -12.08
C PRO A 123 14.15 0.75 -12.22
N GLY A 124 15.24 1.38 -11.77
CA GLY A 124 16.55 0.70 -11.58
C GLY A 124 17.79 1.53 -11.91
N ILE A 125 17.69 2.55 -12.76
CA ILE A 125 18.79 3.48 -13.08
C ILE A 125 18.25 4.91 -13.12
N SER A 126 18.82 5.82 -12.33
CA SER A 126 18.46 7.24 -12.40
C SER A 126 19.05 7.84 -13.68
N PRO A 127 18.24 8.25 -14.68
CA PRO A 127 18.77 8.88 -15.88
C PRO A 127 19.48 10.18 -15.54
N LEU A 128 20.54 10.50 -16.30
CA LEU A 128 21.20 11.81 -16.20
C LEU A 128 20.17 12.92 -16.50
N ALA A 129 20.18 13.98 -15.70
CA ALA A 129 19.15 15.02 -15.72
C ALA A 129 18.94 15.66 -17.11
N ASP A 130 20.01 15.83 -17.88
CA ASP A 130 19.96 16.50 -19.20
C ASP A 130 19.54 15.59 -20.35
N THR A 131 19.36 14.29 -20.10
CA THR A 131 18.88 13.36 -21.12
C THR A 131 17.37 13.50 -21.35
N PRO A 132 16.85 13.11 -22.52
CA PRO A 132 15.41 13.00 -22.76
C PRO A 132 14.65 12.27 -21.63
N ALA A 133 15.17 11.13 -21.18
CA ALA A 133 14.61 10.37 -20.05
C ALA A 133 14.72 11.12 -18.71
N GLY A 134 15.82 11.84 -18.48
CA GLY A 134 16.01 12.69 -17.30
C GLY A 134 14.94 13.78 -17.19
N LYS A 135 14.67 14.47 -18.30
CA LYS A 135 13.65 15.53 -18.38
C LYS A 135 12.24 14.98 -18.20
N VAL A 136 11.91 13.85 -18.83
CA VAL A 136 10.60 13.19 -18.62
C VAL A 136 10.40 12.79 -17.16
N LYS A 137 11.42 12.17 -16.53
CA LYS A 137 11.38 11.81 -15.10
C LYS A 137 11.21 13.02 -14.18
N ALA A 138 11.84 14.14 -14.52
CA ALA A 138 11.71 15.38 -13.76
C ALA A 138 10.26 15.92 -13.79
N VAL A 139 9.62 15.90 -14.97
CA VAL A 139 8.19 16.24 -15.10
C VAL A 139 7.30 15.30 -14.30
N GLU A 140 7.54 13.99 -14.34
CA GLU A 140 6.76 13.02 -13.54
C GLU A 140 6.87 13.28 -12.04
N THR A 141 8.09 13.59 -11.58
CA THR A 141 8.37 13.86 -10.18
C THR A 141 7.65 15.14 -9.73
N ALA A 142 7.72 16.20 -10.52
CA ALA A 142 7.01 17.46 -10.24
C ALA A 142 5.48 17.28 -10.27
N TRP A 143 4.95 16.52 -11.24
CA TRP A 143 3.52 16.21 -11.32
C TRP A 143 3.00 15.49 -10.07
N LYS A 144 3.74 14.46 -9.59
CA LYS A 144 3.38 13.77 -8.33
C LYS A 144 3.37 14.71 -7.13
N GLY A 145 4.27 15.69 -7.11
CA GLY A 145 4.26 16.77 -6.11
C GLY A 145 2.96 17.58 -6.13
N VAL A 146 2.56 18.04 -7.33
CA VAL A 146 1.30 18.79 -7.53
C VAL A 146 0.08 17.95 -7.13
N GLU A 147 0.01 16.69 -7.55
CA GLU A 147 -1.08 15.77 -7.21
C GLU A 147 -1.20 15.55 -5.70
N SER A 148 -0.09 15.30 -5.02
CA SER A 148 -0.03 15.13 -3.56
C SER A 148 -0.55 16.37 -2.83
N ASP A 149 -0.06 17.56 -3.17
CA ASP A 149 -0.43 18.79 -2.45
C ASP A 149 -1.86 19.24 -2.77
N PHE A 150 -2.36 18.96 -3.98
CA PHE A 150 -3.76 19.17 -4.30
C PHE A 150 -4.70 18.25 -3.50
N GLN A 151 -4.32 16.99 -3.26
CA GLN A 151 -5.07 16.10 -2.37
C GLN A 151 -5.15 16.68 -0.94
N LYS A 152 -4.03 17.18 -0.40
CA LYS A 152 -4.01 17.86 0.90
C LYS A 152 -4.93 19.08 0.90
N LEU A 153 -4.94 19.87 -0.19
CA LEU A 153 -5.80 21.05 -0.32
C LEU A 153 -7.27 20.65 -0.28
N CYS A 154 -7.68 19.63 -1.04
CA CYS A 154 -9.06 19.16 -1.04
C CYS A 154 -9.51 18.71 0.36
N MET A 155 -8.65 18.01 1.11
CA MET A 155 -8.95 17.63 2.50
C MET A 155 -9.10 18.86 3.42
N ALA A 156 -8.23 19.86 3.27
CA ALA A 156 -8.30 21.11 4.03
C ALA A 156 -9.59 21.91 3.69
N LEU A 157 -9.96 21.98 2.41
CA LEU A 157 -11.19 22.62 1.93
C LEU A 157 -12.43 21.93 2.46
N ILE A 158 -12.51 20.60 2.38
CA ILE A 158 -13.63 19.82 2.92
C ILE A 158 -13.79 20.11 4.42
N LYS A 159 -12.69 20.09 5.18
CA LYS A 159 -12.71 20.40 6.61
C LYS A 159 -13.20 21.82 6.87
N HIS A 160 -12.61 22.82 6.20
CA HIS A 160 -12.95 24.22 6.39
C HIS A 160 -14.43 24.48 6.08
N PHE A 161 -14.89 24.07 4.90
CA PHE A 161 -16.24 24.36 4.44
C PHE A 161 -17.30 23.48 5.11
N ALA A 162 -16.97 22.28 5.59
CA ALA A 162 -17.88 21.52 6.46
C ALA A 162 -18.15 22.25 7.79
N ASN A 163 -17.13 22.87 8.39
CA ASN A 163 -17.32 23.71 9.57
C ASN A 163 -18.18 24.94 9.24
N GLN A 164 -17.97 25.58 8.09
CA GLN A 164 -18.81 26.70 7.63
C GLN A 164 -20.26 26.26 7.42
N VAL A 165 -20.50 25.08 6.83
CA VAL A 165 -21.85 24.51 6.68
C VAL A 165 -22.51 24.32 8.05
N GLU A 166 -21.82 23.72 9.03
CA GLU A 166 -22.37 23.54 10.37
C GLU A 166 -22.69 24.87 11.06
N ASN A 167 -21.77 25.82 11.03
CA ASN A 167 -21.95 27.14 11.65
C ASN A 167 -23.10 27.91 11.01
N ASN A 168 -23.15 27.99 9.67
CA ASN A 168 -24.20 28.72 8.97
C ASN A 168 -25.56 28.01 9.09
N ALA A 169 -25.61 26.67 9.11
CA ALA A 169 -26.84 25.92 9.36
C ALA A 169 -27.37 26.15 10.78
N THR A 170 -26.47 26.23 11.77
CA THR A 170 -26.83 26.56 13.16
C THR A 170 -27.40 27.98 13.25
N SER A 171 -26.76 28.96 12.63
CA SER A 171 -27.28 30.34 12.56
C SER A 171 -28.61 30.41 11.82
N LEU A 172 -28.77 29.65 10.73
CA LEU A 172 -30.03 29.55 9.98
C LEU A 172 -31.17 28.96 10.82
N ALA A 173 -30.87 27.99 11.69
CA ALA A 173 -31.84 27.38 12.59
C ALA A 173 -32.20 28.26 13.80
N SER A 174 -31.46 29.35 14.04
CA SER A 174 -31.73 30.29 15.13
C SER A 174 -32.90 31.23 14.81
N ALA A 175 -33.40 31.95 15.82
CA ALA A 175 -34.43 32.97 15.64
C ALA A 175 -34.03 34.11 14.67
N ASN A 176 -32.72 34.26 14.40
CA ASN A 176 -32.16 35.28 13.50
C ASN A 176 -31.76 34.71 12.13
N GLY A 177 -32.19 33.49 11.78
CA GLY A 177 -31.94 32.90 10.47
C GLY A 177 -32.50 33.75 9.33
N ASN A 178 -31.74 33.88 8.23
CA ASN A 178 -32.13 34.67 7.07
C ASN A 178 -31.55 34.08 5.76
N GLN A 179 -31.91 34.66 4.62
CA GLN A 179 -31.47 34.20 3.29
C GLN A 179 -29.95 34.13 3.16
N THR A 180 -29.22 35.12 3.70
CA THR A 180 -27.75 35.14 3.64
C THR A 180 -27.11 33.92 4.31
N HIS A 181 -27.68 33.42 5.41
CA HIS A 181 -27.20 32.19 6.03
C HIS A 181 -27.45 30.96 5.14
N ALA A 182 -28.61 30.89 4.47
CA ALA A 182 -28.93 29.82 3.54
C ALA A 182 -27.98 29.82 2.33
N ASP A 183 -27.72 30.99 1.74
CA ASP A 183 -26.79 31.14 0.61
C ASP A 183 -25.37 30.69 1.01
N LYS A 184 -24.90 31.04 2.21
CA LYS A 184 -23.60 30.60 2.73
C LYS A 184 -23.51 29.09 2.95
N VAL A 185 -24.60 28.44 3.40
CA VAL A 185 -24.66 26.97 3.50
C VAL A 185 -24.51 26.35 2.11
N ILE A 186 -25.27 26.84 1.12
CA ILE A 186 -25.25 26.32 -0.26
C ILE A 186 -23.85 26.49 -0.86
N THR A 187 -23.27 27.69 -0.79
CA THR A 187 -21.94 27.96 -1.33
C THR A 187 -20.86 27.11 -0.66
N SER A 188 -20.90 26.97 0.67
CA SER A 188 -19.92 26.11 1.38
C SER A 188 -20.09 24.64 1.00
N PHE A 189 -21.33 24.17 0.84
CA PHE A 189 -21.61 22.81 0.42
C PHE A 189 -21.10 22.53 -1.01
N ASN A 190 -21.26 23.48 -1.94
CA ASN A 190 -20.75 23.37 -3.31
C ASN A 190 -19.21 23.19 -3.35
N VAL A 191 -18.47 23.87 -2.47
CA VAL A 191 -17.02 23.66 -2.37
C VAL A 191 -16.69 22.26 -1.86
N VAL A 192 -17.39 21.78 -0.83
CA VAL A 192 -17.21 20.43 -0.29
C VAL A 192 -17.47 19.37 -1.36
N GLU A 193 -18.57 19.50 -2.11
CA GLU A 193 -18.94 18.59 -3.20
C GLU A 193 -17.84 18.55 -4.29
N LYS A 194 -17.42 19.71 -4.79
CA LYS A 194 -16.37 19.79 -5.83
C LYS A 194 -15.01 19.25 -5.36
N ALA A 195 -14.63 19.53 -4.12
CA ALA A 195 -13.38 19.01 -3.54
C ALA A 195 -13.44 17.48 -3.39
N TYR A 196 -14.59 16.94 -2.97
CA TYR A 196 -14.82 15.51 -2.87
C TYR A 196 -14.80 14.82 -4.23
N ASP A 197 -15.50 15.37 -5.22
CA ASP A 197 -15.52 14.83 -6.60
C ASP A 197 -14.13 14.84 -7.23
N SER A 198 -13.33 15.87 -6.95
CA SER A 198 -11.95 15.97 -7.42
C SER A 198 -11.05 14.92 -6.78
N LEU A 199 -11.15 14.70 -5.46
CA LEU A 199 -10.48 13.60 -4.78
C LEU A 199 -10.89 12.25 -5.35
N ASN A 200 -12.19 12.05 -5.62
CA ASN A 200 -12.71 10.83 -6.19
C ASN A 200 -12.12 10.54 -7.60
N ARG A 201 -12.03 11.58 -8.46
CA ARG A 201 -11.39 11.48 -9.78
C ARG A 201 -9.90 11.18 -9.70
N ILE A 202 -9.21 11.65 -8.66
CA ILE A 202 -7.78 11.37 -8.42
C ILE A 202 -7.58 9.93 -7.93
N LEU A 203 -8.39 9.49 -6.96
CA LEU A 203 -8.34 8.12 -6.43
C LEU A 203 -8.74 7.05 -7.46
N ASN A 204 -9.29 7.46 -8.60
CA ASN A 204 -9.61 6.62 -9.75
C ASN A 204 -10.43 5.40 -9.32
N LEU A 205 -11.53 5.64 -8.60
CA LEU A 205 -12.41 4.56 -8.13
C LEU A 205 -12.96 3.70 -9.28
N THR A 206 -12.94 4.19 -10.52
CA THR A 206 -13.16 3.39 -11.73
C THR A 206 -12.08 2.32 -11.94
N LYS A 207 -10.79 2.63 -11.77
CA LYS A 207 -9.72 1.61 -11.77
C LYS A 207 -9.89 0.63 -10.62
N LEU A 208 -10.29 1.08 -9.43
CA LEU A 208 -10.59 0.19 -8.31
C LEU A 208 -11.76 -0.75 -8.62
N ALA A 209 -12.85 -0.23 -9.20
CA ALA A 209 -14.01 -1.01 -9.62
C ALA A 209 -13.67 -2.00 -10.74
N LYS A 210 -12.82 -1.61 -11.70
CA LYS A 210 -12.28 -2.50 -12.74
C LYS A 210 -11.41 -3.59 -12.13
N LYS A 211 -10.46 -3.25 -11.24
CA LYS A 211 -9.60 -4.22 -10.54
C LYS A 211 -10.39 -5.19 -9.67
N ALA A 212 -11.37 -4.70 -8.92
CA ALA A 212 -12.25 -5.53 -8.11
C ALA A 212 -13.13 -6.46 -8.97
N THR A 213 -13.56 -5.99 -10.15
CA THR A 213 -14.27 -6.83 -11.13
C THR A 213 -13.36 -7.91 -11.70
N LYS A 214 -12.14 -7.57 -12.12
CA LYS A 214 -11.14 -8.56 -12.57
C LYS A 214 -10.80 -9.58 -11.47
N LEU A 215 -10.70 -9.14 -10.22
CA LEU A 215 -10.47 -10.03 -9.08
C LEU A 215 -11.65 -10.99 -8.86
N LYS A 216 -12.90 -10.52 -9.01
CA LYS A 216 -14.10 -11.37 -8.98
C LYS A 216 -14.07 -12.41 -10.09
N GLU A 217 -13.64 -12.03 -11.30
CA GLU A 217 -13.53 -12.92 -12.46
C GLU A 217 -12.43 -13.97 -12.27
N ALA A 218 -11.31 -13.61 -11.61
CA ALA A 218 -10.19 -14.50 -11.34
C ALA A 218 -10.32 -15.34 -10.06
N ALA A 219 -11.30 -15.05 -9.19
CA ALA A 219 -11.45 -15.72 -7.91
C ALA A 219 -11.99 -17.16 -8.07
N SER A 220 -11.35 -18.11 -7.39
CA SER A 220 -11.82 -19.50 -7.30
C SER A 220 -13.19 -19.58 -6.60
N PRO A 221 -13.97 -20.68 -6.77
CA PRO A 221 -15.33 -20.78 -6.23
C PRO A 221 -15.52 -20.35 -4.76
N PRO A 222 -14.65 -20.72 -3.79
CA PRO A 222 -14.83 -20.28 -2.40
C PRO A 222 -14.56 -18.78 -2.19
N LEU A 223 -13.82 -18.13 -3.09
CA LEU A 223 -13.44 -16.70 -3.00
C LEU A 223 -14.30 -15.78 -3.88
N GLN A 224 -15.11 -16.36 -4.77
CA GLN A 224 -15.91 -15.62 -5.74
C GLN A 224 -16.99 -14.74 -5.06
N SER A 225 -17.57 -15.19 -3.95
CA SER A 225 -18.56 -14.43 -3.19
C SER A 225 -17.96 -13.21 -2.47
N PRO A 226 -16.87 -13.34 -1.67
CA PRO A 226 -16.14 -12.19 -1.13
C PRO A 226 -15.64 -11.21 -2.19
N ALA A 227 -15.07 -11.72 -3.30
CA ALA A 227 -14.61 -10.88 -4.41
C ALA A 227 -15.78 -10.17 -5.12
N GLY A 228 -16.95 -10.82 -5.22
CA GLY A 228 -18.19 -10.21 -5.66
C GLY A 228 -18.66 -9.08 -4.75
N GLY A 229 -18.57 -9.27 -3.42
CA GLY A 229 -18.85 -8.22 -2.44
C GLY A 229 -17.93 -7.01 -2.60
N LEU A 230 -16.63 -7.23 -2.81
CA LEU A 230 -15.66 -6.16 -3.07
C LEU A 230 -15.95 -5.42 -4.39
N ALA A 231 -16.23 -6.14 -5.48
CA ALA A 231 -16.59 -5.54 -6.76
C ALA A 231 -17.87 -4.70 -6.66
N SER A 232 -18.89 -5.19 -5.95
CA SER A 232 -20.12 -4.44 -5.69
C SER A 232 -19.89 -3.22 -4.81
N ALA A 233 -19.05 -3.32 -3.76
CA ALA A 233 -18.69 -2.18 -2.93
C ALA A 233 -17.94 -1.11 -3.72
N ALA A 234 -16.96 -1.52 -4.53
CA ALA A 234 -16.20 -0.62 -5.40
C ALA A 234 -17.10 0.06 -6.45
N ARG A 235 -18.06 -0.66 -7.05
CA ARG A 235 -19.05 -0.07 -7.96
C ARG A 235 -20.02 0.88 -7.25
N LYS A 236 -20.46 0.56 -6.04
CA LYS A 236 -21.30 1.44 -5.22
C LYS A 236 -20.58 2.72 -4.80
N LEU A 237 -19.27 2.64 -4.57
CA LEU A 237 -18.42 3.80 -4.31
C LEU A 237 -18.16 4.63 -5.58
N ASN A 238 -18.08 3.98 -6.74
CA ASN A 238 -17.84 4.63 -8.02
C ASN A 238 -19.09 5.27 -8.64
N ASN A 239 -20.28 4.76 -8.31
CA ASN A 239 -21.54 5.28 -8.83
C ASN A 239 -22.05 6.38 -7.90
N THR A 240 -21.96 7.64 -8.33
CA THR A 240 -22.50 8.80 -7.62
C THR A 240 -24.03 8.75 -7.46
N ASP A 241 -24.72 7.89 -8.22
CA ASP A 241 -26.13 7.53 -8.04
C ASP A 241 -26.36 6.51 -6.92
N VAL A 242 -25.81 6.78 -5.72
CA VAL A 242 -26.16 5.96 -4.57
C VAL A 242 -27.61 6.28 -4.19
N VAL A 243 -28.51 5.34 -4.47
CA VAL A 243 -29.94 5.36 -4.05
C VAL A 243 -30.10 5.68 -2.55
N ASN A 244 -29.07 5.46 -1.73
CA ASN A 244 -29.06 5.83 -0.31
C ASN A 244 -28.85 7.34 -0.05
N ALA A 245 -28.21 8.09 -0.95
CA ALA A 245 -28.18 9.55 -0.90
C ALA A 245 -29.52 10.15 -1.33
N GLN A 246 -30.23 9.48 -2.26
CA GLN A 246 -31.61 9.80 -2.61
C GLN A 246 -32.59 9.48 -1.46
N ALA A 247 -32.34 8.42 -0.69
CA ALA A 247 -33.13 8.10 0.51
C ALA A 247 -32.99 9.14 1.65
N PHE A 248 -31.96 10.00 1.62
CA PHE A 248 -31.86 11.16 2.52
C PHE A 248 -32.62 12.39 1.99
N LYS A 249 -32.93 12.43 0.69
CA LYS A 249 -33.79 13.46 0.06
C LYS A 249 -35.27 13.15 0.26
N ASP A 250 -35.64 11.87 0.39
CA ASP A 250 -37.01 11.48 0.70
C ASP A 250 -37.31 11.61 2.19
N THR A 251 -37.81 12.78 2.56
CA THR A 251 -38.29 13.09 3.91
C THR A 251 -39.58 12.33 4.19
N VAL A 252 -39.49 11.07 4.63
CA VAL A 252 -40.65 10.38 5.18
C VAL A 252 -40.89 10.92 6.59
N LYS A 253 -41.84 11.84 6.74
CA LYS A 253 -42.22 12.42 8.03
C LYS A 253 -42.67 11.31 8.99
N SER A 254 -41.95 11.16 10.10
CA SER A 254 -42.45 10.41 11.25
C SER A 254 -43.69 11.14 11.78
N THR A 255 -44.81 10.43 11.91
CA THR A 255 -46.07 11.04 12.36
C THR A 255 -46.37 10.54 13.77
N ILE A 256 -46.40 11.47 14.73
CA ILE A 256 -46.87 11.20 16.10
C ILE A 256 -48.32 11.63 16.15
N ARG A 257 -49.24 10.67 16.33
CA ARG A 257 -50.66 10.98 16.49
C ARG A 257 -51.05 10.73 17.94
N ILE A 258 -51.46 11.80 18.61
CA ILE A 258 -52.02 11.76 19.96
C ILE A 258 -53.53 11.90 19.81
N THR A 259 -54.29 10.93 20.31
CA THR A 259 -55.77 10.97 20.27
C THR A 259 -56.36 10.80 21.67
N GLY A 260 -57.44 11.54 21.93
CA GLY A 260 -58.19 11.57 23.19
C GLY A 260 -58.52 13.00 23.64
N ASN A 261 -59.80 13.30 23.85
CA ASN A 261 -60.28 14.65 24.18
C ASN A 261 -60.55 14.89 25.66
N THR A 262 -60.44 13.89 26.53
CA THR A 262 -60.40 14.03 28.00
C THR A 262 -60.12 12.67 28.63
N GLY A 263 -59.16 12.58 29.55
CA GLY A 263 -58.67 11.32 30.12
C GLY A 263 -57.43 10.75 29.40
N ASN A 264 -57.19 9.44 29.57
CA ASN A 264 -56.00 8.74 29.06
C ASN A 264 -55.82 8.97 27.56
N LYS A 265 -54.68 9.57 27.17
CA LYS A 265 -54.34 9.80 25.77
C LYS A 265 -53.54 8.62 25.22
N ASN A 266 -53.93 8.15 24.05
CA ASN A 266 -53.18 7.14 23.31
C ASN A 266 -52.23 7.84 22.34
N ILE A 267 -50.93 7.55 22.48
CA ILE A 267 -49.89 8.02 21.56
C ILE A 267 -49.55 6.85 20.64
N THR A 268 -49.85 7.01 19.34
CA THR A 268 -49.43 6.05 18.32
C THR A 268 -48.31 6.68 17.50
N VAL A 269 -47.16 6.01 17.46
CA VAL A 269 -46.02 6.41 16.63
C VAL A 269 -45.85 5.38 15.52
N THR A 270 -45.99 5.82 14.28
CA THR A 270 -45.76 5.00 13.08
C THR A 270 -44.46 5.43 12.40
N ASN A 271 -43.73 4.45 11.85
CA ASN A 271 -42.40 4.57 11.20
C ASN A 271 -41.21 4.76 12.16
N LEU A 272 -41.15 3.97 13.24
CA LEU A 272 -39.94 3.83 14.08
C LEU A 272 -39.12 2.61 13.62
N PRO A 273 -38.00 2.80 12.90
CA PRO A 273 -37.11 1.68 12.60
C PRO A 273 -36.37 1.25 13.87
N HIS A 274 -36.53 -0.04 14.23
CA HIS A 274 -35.76 -0.83 15.20
C HIS A 274 -36.09 -0.66 16.70
N ILE A 275 -37.08 -1.41 17.19
CA ILE A 275 -37.36 -1.57 18.63
C ILE A 275 -37.04 -2.96 19.19
N ASN A 276 -36.65 -3.93 18.36
CA ASN A 276 -36.30 -5.26 18.84
C ASN A 276 -34.82 -5.34 19.21
N ASP A 277 -34.46 -4.86 20.40
CA ASP A 277 -33.08 -4.91 20.88
C ASP A 277 -33.01 -5.19 22.39
N THR A 278 -33.46 -6.39 22.77
CA THR A 278 -33.33 -6.98 24.11
C THR A 278 -31.96 -7.65 24.35
N PHE A 279 -31.02 -7.58 23.40
CA PHE A 279 -29.63 -8.03 23.57
C PHE A 279 -28.67 -6.92 24.04
N LYS A 280 -29.15 -5.66 24.06
CA LYS A 280 -28.36 -4.47 24.38
C LYS A 280 -27.57 -4.52 25.69
N PRO A 281 -28.08 -4.95 26.86
CA PRO A 281 -27.31 -4.81 28.11
C PRO A 281 -26.06 -5.70 28.18
N ARG A 282 -26.07 -6.87 27.53
CA ARG A 282 -24.93 -7.81 27.49
C ARG A 282 -23.92 -7.44 26.41
N GLN A 283 -24.42 -6.97 25.26
CA GLN A 283 -23.59 -6.32 24.26
C GLN A 283 -22.93 -5.06 24.83
N ILE A 284 -23.65 -4.24 25.61
CA ILE A 284 -23.11 -3.04 26.26
C ILE A 284 -21.98 -3.41 27.22
N LYS A 285 -22.05 -4.48 28.02
CA LYS A 285 -20.91 -4.90 28.86
C LYS A 285 -19.72 -5.40 28.04
N PHE A 286 -19.96 -6.20 27.00
CA PHE A 286 -18.91 -6.65 26.08
C PHE A 286 -18.25 -5.45 25.34
N TRP A 287 -19.05 -4.49 24.88
CA TRP A 287 -18.60 -3.29 24.16
C TRP A 287 -18.07 -2.16 25.05
N ALA A 288 -18.44 -2.10 26.34
CA ALA A 288 -18.05 -1.01 27.24
C ALA A 288 -16.94 -1.39 28.24
N ILE A 289 -16.66 -2.68 28.43
CA ILE A 289 -15.62 -3.12 29.38
C ILE A 289 -14.51 -3.89 28.66
N ILE A 290 -14.87 -4.90 27.86
CA ILE A 290 -13.89 -5.74 27.18
C ILE A 290 -13.27 -5.01 25.98
N ILE A 291 -14.10 -4.39 25.14
CA ILE A 291 -13.60 -3.64 23.98
C ILE A 291 -12.69 -2.47 24.40
N PRO A 292 -12.99 -1.61 25.38
CA PRO A 292 -12.07 -0.55 25.82
C PRO A 292 -10.79 -1.10 26.45
N SER A 293 -10.84 -2.25 27.14
CA SER A 293 -9.61 -2.90 27.65
C SER A 293 -8.74 -3.46 26.52
N ILE A 294 -9.32 -4.13 25.53
CA ILE A 294 -8.61 -4.63 24.34
C ILE A 294 -8.06 -3.45 23.52
N ILE A 295 -8.88 -2.43 23.31
CA ILE A 295 -8.52 -1.21 22.59
C ILE A 295 -7.39 -0.47 23.32
N SER A 296 -7.52 -0.21 24.62
CA SER A 296 -6.50 0.46 25.43
C SER A 296 -5.17 -0.31 25.49
N GLN A 297 -5.21 -1.62 25.27
CA GLN A 297 -4.04 -2.49 25.33
C GLN A 297 -3.40 -2.78 23.96
N CYS A 298 -4.17 -2.79 22.88
CA CYS A 298 -3.66 -2.64 21.51
C CYS A 298 -2.96 -1.29 21.33
N TYR A 299 -3.36 -0.24 22.07
CA TYR A 299 -2.64 1.05 22.02
C TYR A 299 -1.24 1.00 22.63
N ARG A 300 -0.99 0.10 23.57
CA ARG A 300 0.34 -0.07 24.17
C ARG A 300 1.34 -0.68 23.19
N THR A 301 0.89 -1.55 22.28
CA THR A 301 1.78 -2.14 21.26
C THR A 301 2.32 -1.08 20.31
N ASP A 302 1.50 -0.11 19.95
CA ASP A 302 1.87 0.93 18.99
C ASP A 302 2.81 1.97 19.60
N GLU A 303 2.65 2.28 20.89
CA GLU A 303 3.58 3.14 21.63
C GLU A 303 4.94 2.48 21.85
N GLU A 304 4.99 1.19 22.20
CA GLU A 304 6.25 0.46 22.32
C GLU A 304 6.96 0.34 20.96
N LEU A 305 6.20 0.10 19.88
CA LEU A 305 6.74 0.08 18.53
C LEU A 305 7.25 1.46 18.11
N LYS A 306 6.54 2.54 18.46
CA LYS A 306 7.00 3.92 18.23
C LYS A 306 8.20 4.30 19.10
N ALA A 307 8.23 3.88 20.35
CA ALA A 307 9.39 4.09 21.22
C ALA A 307 10.61 3.35 20.67
N ALA A 308 10.41 2.14 20.15
CA ALA A 308 11.43 1.37 19.46
C ALA A 308 11.88 2.02 18.14
N THR A 309 11.09 2.89 17.50
CA THR A 309 11.53 3.67 16.33
C THR A 309 12.17 5.02 16.68
N SER A 310 12.31 5.38 17.96
CA SER A 310 12.97 6.63 18.37
C SER A 310 14.51 6.57 18.20
N THR A 311 15.13 7.74 18.12
CA THR A 311 16.58 7.94 17.88
C THR A 311 17.43 7.87 19.17
N GLY A 312 16.95 7.21 20.22
CA GLY A 312 17.68 7.10 21.49
C GLY A 312 18.92 6.19 21.42
N GLU A 313 19.80 6.28 22.43
CA GLU A 313 21.12 5.61 22.49
C GLU A 313 21.07 4.07 22.42
N ASN A 314 19.90 3.47 22.64
CA ASN A 314 19.67 2.05 22.32
C ASN A 314 19.15 1.96 20.89
N LEU A 315 19.98 1.48 19.96
CA LEU A 315 19.71 1.37 18.51
C LEU A 315 18.26 0.97 18.21
N GLY A 316 17.39 1.96 18.02
CA GLY A 316 16.00 1.73 17.66
C GLY A 316 15.88 1.00 16.32
N LEU A 317 14.69 0.51 15.98
CA LEU A 317 14.39 -0.17 14.72
C LEU A 317 14.87 0.62 13.49
N ARG A 318 14.86 1.95 13.53
CA ARG A 318 15.43 2.78 12.45
C ARG A 318 16.95 2.62 12.31
N ALA A 319 17.68 2.65 13.42
CA ALA A 319 19.13 2.46 13.41
C ALA A 319 19.50 1.03 12.98
N LEU A 320 18.74 0.03 13.43
CA LEU A 320 18.90 -1.37 12.99
C LEU A 320 18.54 -1.55 11.51
N ALA A 321 17.50 -0.90 11.00
CA ALA A 321 17.15 -0.91 9.58
C ALA A 321 18.24 -0.24 8.74
N LEU A 322 18.82 0.87 9.22
CA LEU A 322 19.96 1.51 8.57
C LEU A 322 21.18 0.58 8.56
N ALA A 323 21.51 -0.07 9.68
CA ALA A 323 22.59 -1.05 9.73
C ALA A 323 22.36 -2.20 8.75
N LEU A 324 21.13 -2.74 8.69
CA LEU A 324 20.73 -3.76 7.72
C LEU A 324 20.89 -3.25 6.28
N HIS A 325 20.46 -2.03 5.97
CA HIS A 325 20.63 -1.43 4.65
C HIS A 325 22.11 -1.27 4.29
N THR A 326 22.92 -0.76 5.20
CA THR A 326 24.37 -0.59 5.00
C THR A 326 25.03 -1.92 4.67
N GLN A 327 24.77 -2.96 5.47
CA GLN A 327 25.35 -4.29 5.22
C GLN A 327 24.82 -4.92 3.92
N ALA A 328 23.53 -4.73 3.61
CA ALA A 328 22.96 -5.21 2.34
C ALA A 328 23.62 -4.51 1.15
N ASN A 329 23.88 -3.21 1.25
CA ASN A 329 24.54 -2.43 0.21
C ASN A 329 26.03 -2.80 0.08
N GLU A 330 26.72 -3.10 1.19
CA GLU A 330 28.08 -3.61 1.14
C GLU A 330 28.18 -4.96 0.43
N LEU A 331 27.27 -5.90 0.73
CA LEU A 331 27.20 -7.17 0.02
C LEU A 331 26.86 -6.95 -1.46
N ASN A 332 25.87 -6.10 -1.77
CA ASN A 332 25.49 -5.77 -3.14
C ASN A 332 26.67 -5.19 -3.95
N ARG A 333 27.39 -4.22 -3.40
CA ARG A 333 28.58 -3.63 -4.05
C ARG A 333 29.69 -4.67 -4.26
N ALA A 334 29.81 -5.66 -3.38
CA ALA A 334 30.77 -6.74 -3.51
C ALA A 334 30.42 -7.73 -4.63
N VAL A 335 29.19 -7.74 -5.15
CA VAL A 335 28.74 -8.68 -6.20
C VAL A 335 28.24 -8.02 -7.49
N ASP A 336 27.88 -6.73 -7.49
CA ASP A 336 27.28 -6.05 -8.65
C ASP A 336 28.27 -5.82 -9.82
N ASN A 337 29.58 -5.85 -9.58
CA ASN A 337 30.57 -5.61 -10.63
C ASN A 337 31.45 -6.84 -10.94
N PRO A 338 30.86 -7.94 -11.44
CA PRO A 338 31.59 -9.17 -11.72
C PRO A 338 32.61 -9.03 -12.87
N GLY A 339 32.50 -7.98 -13.69
CA GLY A 339 33.44 -7.69 -14.77
C GLY A 339 34.82 -7.20 -14.33
N SER A 340 34.99 -6.86 -13.04
CA SER A 340 36.26 -6.29 -12.52
C SER A 340 36.61 -6.75 -11.11
N ASN A 341 35.86 -7.69 -10.54
CA ASN A 341 36.05 -8.20 -9.19
C ASN A 341 35.96 -9.73 -9.20
N ASP A 342 37.05 -10.41 -8.86
CA ASP A 342 37.16 -11.87 -8.90
C ASP A 342 36.16 -12.56 -7.96
N ASN A 343 35.91 -11.98 -6.78
CA ASN A 343 34.94 -12.52 -5.82
C ASN A 343 33.51 -12.43 -6.38
N ALA A 344 33.15 -11.28 -6.96
CA ALA A 344 31.85 -11.10 -7.62
C ALA A 344 31.67 -12.08 -8.79
N ALA A 345 32.72 -12.27 -9.59
CA ALA A 345 32.72 -13.20 -10.72
C ALA A 345 32.54 -14.66 -10.27
N ASN A 346 33.20 -15.06 -9.17
CA ASN A 346 33.02 -16.38 -8.56
C ASN A 346 31.60 -16.60 -8.01
N VAL A 347 31.02 -15.60 -7.34
CA VAL A 347 29.61 -15.65 -6.91
C VAL A 347 28.70 -15.86 -8.12
N LEU A 348 28.88 -15.08 -9.19
CA LEU A 348 28.04 -15.20 -10.38
C LEU A 348 28.22 -16.54 -11.10
N LYS A 349 29.45 -17.07 -11.17
CA LYS A 349 29.72 -18.42 -11.70
C LYS A 349 28.99 -19.51 -10.90
N HIS A 350 29.00 -19.42 -9.57
CA HIS A 350 28.27 -20.38 -8.73
C HIS A 350 26.75 -20.27 -8.86
N LYS A 351 26.22 -19.05 -9.05
CA LYS A 351 24.81 -18.80 -9.39
C LYS A 351 24.46 -19.35 -10.78
N ALA A 352 25.38 -19.28 -11.75
CA ALA A 352 25.19 -19.79 -13.10
C ALA A 352 24.98 -21.31 -13.12
N GLY A 353 25.79 -22.05 -12.36
CA GLY A 353 25.72 -23.51 -12.28
C GLY A 353 26.46 -24.23 -13.42
N THR A 354 26.76 -25.51 -13.20
CA THR A 354 27.55 -26.35 -14.13
C THR A 354 26.70 -27.01 -15.22
N ASP A 355 25.38 -26.97 -15.10
CA ASP A 355 24.42 -27.50 -16.07
C ASP A 355 23.15 -26.64 -16.12
N ASP A 356 22.32 -26.90 -17.12
CA ASP A 356 21.01 -26.29 -17.31
C ASP A 356 19.85 -27.16 -16.77
N GLN A 357 20.16 -28.22 -16.01
CA GLN A 357 19.17 -29.15 -15.46
C GLN A 357 18.88 -28.89 -13.98
N THR A 358 19.80 -28.23 -13.28
CA THR A 358 19.67 -27.94 -11.84
C THR A 358 18.70 -26.79 -11.60
N ASP A 359 17.59 -27.10 -10.92
CA ASP A 359 16.60 -26.11 -10.52
C ASP A 359 17.21 -25.00 -9.64
N GLY A 360 16.75 -23.77 -9.84
CA GLY A 360 17.22 -22.60 -9.09
C GLY A 360 18.57 -22.05 -9.55
N LYS A 361 19.19 -22.58 -10.61
CA LYS A 361 20.39 -22.01 -11.24
C LYS A 361 20.05 -21.14 -12.44
N LEU A 362 20.87 -20.13 -12.72
CA LEU A 362 20.57 -19.14 -13.76
C LEU A 362 20.42 -19.76 -15.16
N ARG A 363 21.15 -20.83 -15.47
CA ARG A 363 21.05 -21.53 -16.77
C ARG A 363 19.65 -22.12 -16.98
N LYS A 364 19.13 -22.85 -15.99
CA LYS A 364 17.76 -23.40 -16.01
C LYS A 364 16.68 -22.31 -16.02
N LEU A 365 16.89 -21.26 -15.23
CA LEU A 365 15.96 -20.12 -15.17
C LEU A 365 15.93 -19.35 -16.49
N ALA A 366 17.08 -19.19 -17.16
CA ALA A 366 17.14 -18.58 -18.50
C ALA A 366 16.44 -19.44 -19.56
N GLU A 367 16.56 -20.77 -19.51
CA GLU A 367 15.76 -21.67 -20.37
C GLU A 367 14.25 -21.49 -20.13
N THR A 368 13.84 -21.38 -18.87
CA THR A 368 12.43 -21.14 -18.50
C THR A 368 11.92 -19.81 -19.05
N LEU A 369 12.72 -18.74 -18.94
CA LEU A 369 12.43 -17.43 -19.48
C LEU A 369 12.33 -17.43 -21.01
N TYR A 370 13.27 -18.08 -21.70
CA TYR A 370 13.22 -18.27 -23.15
C TYR A 370 11.93 -18.95 -23.56
N THR A 371 11.59 -20.07 -22.91
CA THR A 371 10.39 -20.86 -23.21
C THR A 371 9.12 -20.03 -23.06
N ALA A 372 9.00 -19.28 -21.96
CA ALA A 372 7.86 -18.41 -21.73
C ALA A 372 7.76 -17.29 -22.78
N ALA A 373 8.88 -16.64 -23.12
CA ALA A 373 8.92 -15.57 -24.11
C ALA A 373 8.56 -16.08 -25.52
N SER A 374 9.09 -17.24 -25.92
CA SER A 374 8.78 -17.89 -27.20
C SER A 374 7.31 -18.31 -27.29
N GLN A 375 6.72 -18.80 -26.19
CA GLN A 375 5.30 -19.13 -26.13
C GLN A 375 4.41 -17.89 -26.27
N LEU A 376 4.78 -16.78 -25.61
CA LEU A 376 4.08 -15.50 -25.78
C LEU A 376 4.17 -15.02 -27.23
N ALA A 377 5.39 -14.99 -27.80
CA ALA A 377 5.63 -14.59 -29.18
C ALA A 377 4.84 -15.42 -30.20
N SER A 378 4.73 -16.73 -29.97
CA SER A 378 3.99 -17.66 -30.84
C SER A 378 2.48 -17.48 -30.75
N ALA A 379 1.97 -17.09 -29.57
CA ALA A 379 0.54 -16.89 -29.36
C ALA A 379 0.02 -15.60 -29.99
N VAL A 380 0.84 -14.54 -29.96
CA VAL A 380 0.48 -13.22 -30.48
C VAL A 380 0.50 -13.24 -32.02
N GLN A 381 -0.58 -12.77 -32.65
CA GLN A 381 -0.66 -12.68 -34.11
C GLN A 381 0.35 -11.69 -34.68
N ALA A 382 0.85 -11.95 -35.88
CA ALA A 382 1.70 -10.98 -36.57
C ALA A 382 0.91 -9.72 -36.94
N GLY A 383 1.44 -8.56 -36.59
CA GLY A 383 0.85 -7.28 -36.93
C GLY A 383 1.60 -6.13 -36.26
N PRO A 384 1.51 -4.91 -36.82
CA PRO A 384 2.08 -3.73 -36.17
C PRO A 384 1.45 -3.56 -34.79
N ASP A 385 2.28 -3.27 -33.77
CA ASP A 385 1.84 -2.96 -32.40
C ASP A 385 1.14 -4.10 -31.63
N THR A 386 1.27 -5.35 -32.08
CA THR A 386 0.69 -6.52 -31.39
C THR A 386 1.48 -6.96 -30.16
N GLY A 387 2.74 -6.52 -30.02
CA GLY A 387 3.67 -6.99 -29.00
C GLY A 387 4.45 -8.25 -29.39
N LYS A 388 4.24 -8.79 -30.59
CA LYS A 388 4.94 -10.00 -31.07
C LYS A 388 6.45 -9.78 -31.18
N THR A 389 6.87 -8.70 -31.84
CA THR A 389 8.28 -8.36 -32.07
C THR A 389 9.05 -8.25 -30.76
N GLU A 390 8.46 -7.63 -29.75
CA GLU A 390 9.07 -7.44 -28.43
C GLU A 390 9.26 -8.79 -27.71
N ALA A 391 8.27 -9.69 -27.80
CA ALA A 391 8.37 -11.04 -27.22
C ALA A 391 9.41 -11.90 -27.97
N GLU A 392 9.47 -11.82 -29.30
CA GLU A 392 10.51 -12.47 -30.12
C GLU A 392 11.90 -11.93 -29.78
N GLN A 393 12.04 -10.61 -29.64
CA GLN A 393 13.30 -9.98 -29.26
C GLN A 393 13.76 -10.45 -27.87
N LEU A 394 12.85 -10.56 -26.90
CA LEU A 394 13.18 -11.11 -25.59
C LEU A 394 13.67 -12.55 -25.69
N ALA A 395 12.93 -13.44 -26.38
CA ALA A 395 13.35 -14.82 -26.59
C ALA A 395 14.72 -14.90 -27.28
N ASN A 396 14.94 -14.08 -28.31
CA ASN A 396 16.20 -14.03 -29.04
C ASN A 396 17.38 -13.57 -28.18
N GLU A 397 17.21 -12.57 -27.31
CA GLU A 397 18.27 -12.11 -26.41
C GLU A 397 18.62 -13.13 -25.33
N VAL A 398 17.63 -13.91 -24.86
CA VAL A 398 17.87 -15.01 -23.91
C VAL A 398 18.61 -16.18 -24.59
N GLY A 399 18.18 -16.54 -25.81
CA GLY A 399 18.75 -17.61 -26.62
C GLY A 399 18.00 -18.95 -26.50
N GLU A 400 17.81 -19.64 -27.63
CA GLU A 400 17.12 -20.94 -27.70
C GLU A 400 17.93 -22.10 -27.13
N ASN A 401 19.25 -21.97 -27.13
CA ASN A 401 20.18 -22.98 -26.65
C ASN A 401 21.38 -22.29 -25.97
N GLU A 402 22.35 -23.09 -25.55
CA GLU A 402 23.58 -22.59 -24.92
C GLU A 402 24.72 -22.40 -25.94
N GLU A 403 24.38 -21.91 -27.14
CA GLU A 403 25.32 -21.61 -28.22
C GLU A 403 25.22 -20.14 -28.67
N GLY A 404 26.29 -19.63 -29.29
CA GLY A 404 26.33 -18.28 -29.84
C GLY A 404 26.61 -17.18 -28.80
N ASP A 405 26.08 -15.98 -29.06
CA ASP A 405 26.37 -14.76 -28.28
C ASP A 405 25.15 -14.25 -27.49
N LYS A 406 24.38 -15.18 -26.91
CA LYS A 406 23.15 -14.90 -26.13
C LYS A 406 23.35 -15.22 -24.65
N LEU A 407 22.40 -14.79 -23.81
CA LEU A 407 22.53 -14.91 -22.35
C LEU A 407 22.83 -16.35 -21.90
N ARG A 408 22.11 -17.34 -22.42
CA ARG A 408 22.31 -18.76 -22.05
C ARG A 408 23.71 -19.28 -22.40
N ALA A 409 24.21 -18.94 -23.59
CA ALA A 409 25.56 -19.31 -23.99
C ALA A 409 26.61 -18.69 -23.06
N LYS A 410 26.46 -17.41 -22.70
CA LYS A 410 27.37 -16.73 -21.76
C LYS A 410 27.30 -17.30 -20.34
N LEU A 411 26.12 -17.70 -19.88
CA LEU A 411 25.97 -18.38 -18.59
C LEU A 411 26.65 -19.75 -18.58
N LYS A 412 26.57 -20.53 -19.68
CA LYS A 412 27.31 -21.78 -19.84
C LYS A 412 28.82 -21.54 -19.85
N ASP A 413 29.28 -20.58 -20.65
CA ASP A 413 30.70 -20.22 -20.75
C ASP A 413 31.26 -19.88 -19.37
N LEU A 414 30.53 -19.09 -18.58
CA LEU A 414 30.91 -18.74 -17.21
C LEU A 414 30.86 -19.95 -16.26
N GLY A 415 29.75 -20.70 -16.27
CA GLY A 415 29.53 -21.83 -15.36
C GLY A 415 30.53 -22.98 -15.54
N ASN A 416 30.95 -23.23 -16.78
CA ASN A 416 31.90 -24.29 -17.13
C ASN A 416 33.37 -23.85 -17.05
N TYR A 417 33.64 -22.57 -16.81
CA TYR A 417 35.00 -22.05 -16.82
C TYR A 417 35.80 -22.52 -15.59
N THR A 418 36.94 -23.18 -15.78
CA THR A 418 37.74 -23.77 -14.68
C THR A 418 39.03 -23.02 -14.37
N GLN A 419 39.46 -22.10 -15.23
CA GLN A 419 40.66 -21.29 -15.02
C GLN A 419 40.27 -19.96 -14.35
N ASP A 420 41.20 -19.26 -13.72
CA ASP A 420 40.87 -17.99 -13.03
C ASP A 420 41.12 -16.75 -13.90
N THR A 421 41.96 -16.85 -14.93
CA THR A 421 42.51 -15.68 -15.65
C THR A 421 41.50 -14.89 -16.50
N GLU A 422 40.40 -15.50 -16.96
CA GLU A 422 39.34 -14.84 -17.75
C GLU A 422 37.99 -14.79 -17.02
N LEU A 423 37.96 -15.11 -15.72
CA LEU A 423 36.71 -15.30 -15.00
C LEU A 423 35.89 -13.99 -14.97
N THR A 424 36.55 -12.89 -14.67
CA THR A 424 35.94 -11.54 -14.67
C THR A 424 35.47 -11.13 -16.06
N THR A 425 36.24 -11.42 -17.11
CA THR A 425 35.82 -11.17 -18.49
C THR A 425 34.53 -11.89 -18.83
N LYS A 426 34.46 -13.20 -18.59
CA LYS A 426 33.25 -14.02 -18.87
C LYS A 426 32.06 -13.56 -18.02
N ALA A 427 32.29 -13.19 -16.77
CA ALA A 427 31.24 -12.67 -15.91
C ALA A 427 30.74 -11.28 -16.34
N GLY A 428 31.63 -10.44 -16.88
CA GLY A 428 31.27 -9.17 -17.54
C GLY A 428 30.44 -9.36 -18.81
N GLU A 429 30.73 -10.40 -19.61
CA GLU A 429 29.90 -10.76 -20.76
C GLU A 429 28.49 -11.18 -20.35
N VAL A 430 28.35 -11.98 -19.29
CA VAL A 430 27.03 -12.34 -18.71
C VAL A 430 26.27 -11.09 -18.31
N LYS A 431 26.91 -10.14 -17.59
CA LYS A 431 26.26 -8.87 -17.20
C LYS A 431 25.78 -8.08 -18.41
N THR A 432 26.61 -7.99 -19.45
CA THR A 432 26.26 -7.29 -20.70
C THR A 432 25.02 -7.91 -21.37
N LYS A 433 24.93 -9.25 -21.41
CA LYS A 433 23.77 -9.95 -21.97
C LYS A 433 22.53 -9.85 -21.08
N TYR A 434 22.70 -9.90 -19.77
CA TYR A 434 21.62 -9.62 -18.84
C TYR A 434 21.00 -8.23 -19.08
N ASP A 435 21.82 -7.19 -19.27
CA ASP A 435 21.33 -5.84 -19.55
C ASP A 435 20.55 -5.77 -20.88
N ALA A 436 20.95 -6.55 -21.88
CA ALA A 436 20.21 -6.67 -23.14
C ALA A 436 18.85 -7.34 -22.95
N VAL A 437 18.79 -8.46 -22.21
CA VAL A 437 17.54 -9.15 -21.88
C VAL A 437 16.63 -8.27 -21.03
N SER A 438 17.17 -7.55 -20.04
CA SER A 438 16.39 -6.63 -19.20
C SER A 438 15.73 -5.51 -20.01
N ARG A 439 16.47 -4.94 -21.00
CA ARG A 439 15.89 -3.97 -21.95
C ARG A 439 14.80 -4.59 -22.81
N ALA A 440 15.01 -5.79 -23.35
CA ALA A 440 14.01 -6.49 -24.16
C ALA A 440 12.74 -6.81 -23.35
N PHE A 441 12.89 -7.29 -22.11
CA PHE A 441 11.76 -7.54 -21.21
C PHE A 441 10.99 -6.25 -20.89
N THR A 442 11.69 -5.12 -20.72
CA THR A 442 11.03 -3.82 -20.54
C THR A 442 10.13 -3.48 -21.73
N GLN A 443 10.54 -3.79 -22.96
CA GLN A 443 9.71 -3.59 -24.16
C GLN A 443 8.47 -4.49 -24.15
N VAL A 444 8.61 -5.75 -23.73
CA VAL A 444 7.47 -6.66 -23.52
C VAL A 444 6.49 -6.07 -22.50
N GLN A 445 6.97 -5.53 -21.38
CA GLN A 445 6.08 -4.92 -20.38
C GLN A 445 5.34 -3.67 -20.88
N LEU A 446 5.91 -2.90 -21.82
CA LEU A 446 5.22 -1.77 -22.43
C LEU A 446 4.03 -2.21 -23.32
N LYS A 447 3.95 -3.50 -23.65
CA LYS A 447 2.87 -4.11 -24.44
C LYS A 447 1.88 -4.93 -23.61
N GLU A 448 1.93 -4.83 -22.27
CA GLU A 448 1.04 -5.58 -21.35
C GLU A 448 -0.45 -5.47 -21.73
N ASP A 449 -0.92 -4.25 -22.04
CA ASP A 449 -2.32 -4.03 -22.43
C ASP A 449 -2.68 -4.77 -23.72
N LYS A 450 -1.76 -4.85 -24.68
CA LYS A 450 -1.96 -5.56 -25.96
C LYS A 450 -2.09 -7.06 -25.76
N TYR A 451 -1.25 -7.64 -24.90
CA TYR A 451 -1.36 -9.07 -24.56
C TYR A 451 -2.65 -9.36 -23.81
N THR A 452 -3.08 -8.46 -22.94
CA THR A 452 -4.35 -8.60 -22.19
C THR A 452 -5.55 -8.52 -23.13
N GLU A 453 -5.57 -7.55 -24.04
CA GLU A 453 -6.62 -7.37 -25.05
C GLU A 453 -6.72 -8.56 -26.01
N ALA A 454 -5.57 -9.15 -26.37
CA ALA A 454 -5.49 -10.34 -27.23
C ALA A 454 -5.81 -11.66 -26.50
N GLY A 455 -6.11 -11.64 -25.19
CA GLY A 455 -6.40 -12.85 -24.43
C GLY A 455 -5.16 -13.72 -24.15
N HIS A 456 -3.98 -13.11 -24.05
CA HIS A 456 -2.69 -13.77 -23.77
C HIS A 456 -2.10 -13.36 -22.42
N GLN A 457 -2.94 -12.89 -21.49
CA GLN A 457 -2.53 -12.45 -20.15
C GLN A 457 -1.80 -13.57 -19.37
N ASP A 458 -2.23 -14.82 -19.52
CA ASP A 458 -1.61 -16.00 -18.91
C ASP A 458 -0.14 -16.17 -19.33
N LYS A 459 0.15 -16.01 -20.62
CA LYS A 459 1.49 -16.15 -21.20
C LYS A 459 2.37 -14.97 -20.81
N TYR A 460 1.84 -13.76 -20.83
CA TYR A 460 2.55 -12.59 -20.33
C TYR A 460 2.96 -12.75 -18.86
N GLN A 461 2.03 -13.19 -18.00
CA GLN A 461 2.31 -13.47 -16.59
C GLN A 461 3.35 -14.59 -16.40
N ALA A 462 3.39 -15.59 -17.30
CA ALA A 462 4.43 -16.61 -17.30
C ALA A 462 5.82 -16.01 -17.59
N VAL A 463 5.91 -15.05 -18.51
CA VAL A 463 7.16 -14.31 -18.78
C VAL A 463 7.57 -13.47 -17.56
N GLU A 464 6.66 -12.72 -16.95
CA GLU A 464 6.95 -11.94 -15.74
C GLU A 464 7.46 -12.84 -14.60
N LYS A 465 6.77 -13.95 -14.34
CA LYS A 465 7.16 -14.91 -13.31
C LYS A 465 8.54 -15.52 -13.58
N ALA A 466 8.83 -15.88 -14.83
CA ALA A 466 10.14 -16.43 -15.20
C ALA A 466 11.25 -15.39 -15.06
N TRP A 467 10.98 -14.14 -15.41
CA TRP A 467 11.90 -13.02 -15.25
C TRP A 467 12.18 -12.70 -13.78
N ASP A 468 11.14 -12.69 -12.94
CA ASP A 468 11.26 -12.49 -11.50
C ASP A 468 12.07 -13.62 -10.86
N ALA A 469 11.78 -14.87 -11.21
CA ALA A 469 12.54 -16.03 -10.72
C ALA A 469 14.02 -15.97 -11.12
N PHE A 470 14.33 -15.53 -12.34
CA PHE A 470 15.70 -15.29 -12.77
C PHE A 470 16.39 -14.21 -11.92
N ASN A 471 15.72 -13.08 -11.70
CA ASN A 471 16.27 -11.96 -10.92
C ASN A 471 16.44 -12.26 -9.44
N ASP A 472 15.55 -13.07 -8.87
CA ASP A 472 15.63 -13.53 -7.48
C ASP A 472 16.92 -14.36 -7.22
N VAL A 473 17.54 -14.93 -8.25
CA VAL A 473 18.86 -15.59 -8.16
C VAL A 473 19.99 -14.67 -8.63
N TYR A 474 19.79 -13.93 -9.72
CA TYR A 474 20.83 -13.09 -10.32
C TYR A 474 21.26 -11.95 -9.39
N LYS A 475 20.27 -11.22 -8.82
CA LYS A 475 20.50 -10.01 -8.04
C LYS A 475 19.66 -9.89 -6.74
N PRO A 476 19.57 -10.94 -5.90
CA PRO A 476 18.82 -10.90 -4.64
C PRO A 476 19.30 -9.79 -3.69
N GLU A 477 20.58 -9.41 -3.76
CA GLU A 477 21.21 -8.38 -2.93
C GLU A 477 20.66 -6.99 -3.25
N GLU A 478 20.55 -6.65 -4.54
CA GLU A 478 19.92 -5.40 -5.01
C GLU A 478 18.45 -5.31 -4.59
N LEU A 479 17.73 -6.45 -4.66
CA LEU A 479 16.33 -6.54 -4.25
C LEU A 479 16.17 -6.31 -2.74
N LEU A 480 17.08 -6.85 -1.91
CA LEU A 480 17.09 -6.62 -0.48
C LEU A 480 17.41 -5.16 -0.14
N VAL A 481 18.44 -4.57 -0.76
CA VAL A 481 18.79 -3.15 -0.60
C VAL A 481 17.58 -2.26 -0.90
N THR A 482 16.90 -2.52 -2.02
CA THR A 482 15.71 -1.76 -2.42
C THR A 482 14.55 -1.91 -1.42
N ALA A 483 14.31 -3.13 -0.92
CA ALA A 483 13.24 -3.41 0.03
C ALA A 483 13.47 -2.75 1.39
N VAL A 484 14.73 -2.70 1.86
CA VAL A 484 15.09 -2.00 3.10
C VAL A 484 15.02 -0.49 2.88
N GLY A 485 15.64 -0.01 1.80
CA GLY A 485 15.70 1.39 1.39
C GLY A 485 16.57 2.30 2.27
N GLU A 486 16.87 3.49 1.76
CA GLU A 486 17.55 4.55 2.53
C GLU A 486 16.52 5.46 3.22
N GLU A 487 16.87 5.98 4.39
CA GLU A 487 15.98 6.86 5.16
C GLU A 487 15.64 8.20 4.46
N ILE A 488 16.50 8.61 3.51
CA ILE A 488 16.40 9.89 2.80
C ILE A 488 15.51 9.74 1.56
N THR A 489 15.41 8.55 0.97
CA THR A 489 14.58 8.35 -0.22
C THR A 489 13.12 8.17 0.17
N LEU A 490 12.25 9.08 -0.31
CA LEU A 490 10.80 8.94 -0.23
C LEU A 490 10.40 7.75 -1.12
N GLY A 491 10.33 6.56 -0.53
CA GLY A 491 10.10 5.32 -1.25
C GLY A 491 9.17 4.36 -0.50
N ASP A 492 8.63 3.39 -1.22
CA ASP A 492 7.73 2.37 -0.67
C ASP A 492 8.51 1.22 0.01
N ASN A 493 9.40 1.57 0.96
CA ASN A 493 10.39 0.70 1.61
C ASN A 493 10.29 0.71 3.15
N LEU A 494 11.04 -0.19 3.80
CA LEU A 494 11.01 -0.35 5.26
C LEU A 494 11.51 0.90 6.01
N ALA A 495 12.60 1.53 5.55
CA ALA A 495 13.17 2.71 6.21
C ALA A 495 12.20 3.89 6.22
N SER A 496 11.51 4.15 5.11
CA SER A 496 10.47 5.17 5.01
C SER A 496 9.29 4.86 5.93
N ALA A 497 8.79 3.63 5.94
CA ALA A 497 7.69 3.23 6.82
C ALA A 497 8.04 3.41 8.31
N LEU A 498 9.26 3.06 8.71
CA LEU A 498 9.75 3.24 10.08
C LEU A 498 9.87 4.73 10.47
N LYS A 499 10.32 5.58 9.54
CA LYS A 499 10.40 7.04 9.73
C LYS A 499 9.01 7.66 9.88
N GLU A 500 8.07 7.26 9.04
CA GLU A 500 6.68 7.72 9.13
C GLU A 500 6.04 7.32 10.46
N LEU A 501 6.30 6.09 10.93
CA LEU A 501 5.84 5.60 12.23
C LEU A 501 6.48 6.39 13.39
N GLY A 502 7.79 6.61 13.36
CA GLY A 502 8.50 7.35 14.40
C GLY A 502 8.05 8.80 14.54
N THR A 503 7.63 9.43 13.44
CA THR A 503 7.12 10.81 13.41
C THR A 503 5.60 10.91 13.64
N ALA A 504 4.87 9.79 13.70
CA ALA A 504 3.43 9.79 13.93
C ALA A 504 3.07 10.38 15.30
N SER A 505 2.01 11.18 15.38
CA SER A 505 1.51 11.67 16.67
C SER A 505 0.92 10.50 17.47
N ILE A 506 1.25 10.41 18.77
CA ILE A 506 0.60 9.43 19.67
C ILE A 506 -0.91 9.69 19.81
N LEU A 507 -1.35 10.91 19.52
CA LEU A 507 -2.75 11.31 19.60
C LEU A 507 -3.54 10.91 18.34
N ASP A 508 -2.87 10.62 17.22
CA ASP A 508 -3.51 10.11 16.00
C ASP A 508 -3.40 8.59 15.94
N ILE A 509 -4.24 7.93 16.73
CA ILE A 509 -4.19 6.49 16.93
C ILE A 509 -4.48 5.71 15.64
N LYS A 510 -5.39 6.20 14.78
CA LYS A 510 -5.70 5.54 13.50
C LYS A 510 -4.54 5.69 12.52
N GLY A 511 -3.92 6.87 12.44
CA GLY A 511 -2.71 7.08 11.66
C GLY A 511 -1.56 6.21 12.16
N LEU A 512 -1.39 6.10 13.49
CA LEU A 512 -0.37 5.26 14.12
C LEU A 512 -0.54 3.79 13.75
N ASN A 513 -1.75 3.24 13.86
CA ASN A 513 -2.07 1.87 13.46
C ASN A 513 -1.80 1.62 11.97
N THR A 514 -2.19 2.56 11.11
CA THR A 514 -1.96 2.48 9.66
C THR A 514 -0.47 2.41 9.35
N LYS A 515 0.33 3.27 9.99
CA LYS A 515 1.79 3.32 9.81
C LYS A 515 2.49 2.08 10.41
N ALA A 516 2.03 1.57 11.54
CA ALA A 516 2.53 0.33 12.13
C ALA A 516 2.27 -0.87 11.22
N ASN A 517 1.07 -0.95 10.61
CA ASN A 517 0.74 -1.96 9.62
C ASN A 517 1.62 -1.85 8.36
N ALA A 518 1.90 -0.63 7.88
CA ALA A 518 2.83 -0.43 6.77
C ALA A 518 4.22 -1.02 7.09
N VAL A 519 4.78 -0.76 8.28
CA VAL A 519 6.05 -1.37 8.72
C VAL A 519 5.96 -2.90 8.72
N LYS A 520 4.85 -3.46 9.23
CA LYS A 520 4.63 -4.91 9.25
C LYS A 520 4.56 -5.50 7.84
N GLU A 521 3.83 -4.87 6.93
CA GLU A 521 3.73 -5.33 5.54
C GLU A 521 5.09 -5.27 4.83
N LYS A 522 5.88 -4.21 5.06
CA LYS A 522 7.21 -4.07 4.48
C LYS A 522 8.22 -5.07 5.01
N PHE A 523 8.16 -5.41 6.31
CA PHE A 523 9.10 -6.36 6.89
C PHE A 523 8.69 -7.83 6.70
N ALA A 524 7.43 -8.17 6.96
CA ALA A 524 6.93 -9.56 7.05
C ALA A 524 5.54 -9.75 6.41
N GLY A 525 5.16 -8.89 5.46
CA GLY A 525 3.89 -9.01 4.73
C GLY A 525 3.82 -10.24 3.82
N TRP A 526 2.62 -10.51 3.31
CA TRP A 526 2.34 -11.59 2.36
C TRP A 526 2.89 -11.32 0.95
N GLY A 527 3.28 -10.07 0.65
CA GLY A 527 3.95 -9.66 -0.59
C GLY A 527 5.46 -9.47 -0.40
N PRO A 528 6.16 -8.94 -1.43
CA PRO A 528 7.60 -8.73 -1.41
C PRO A 528 8.02 -7.93 -0.18
N SER A 529 8.62 -8.62 0.78
CA SER A 529 9.00 -8.05 2.07
C SER A 529 10.50 -8.21 2.30
N VAL A 530 11.06 -7.42 3.22
CA VAL A 530 12.48 -7.50 3.58
C VAL A 530 12.85 -8.92 4.01
N LYS A 531 11.98 -9.61 4.76
CA LYS A 531 12.21 -11.00 5.16
C LYS A 531 12.32 -11.94 3.94
N GLN A 532 11.36 -11.89 3.03
CA GLN A 532 11.38 -12.74 1.82
C GLN A 532 12.61 -12.45 0.95
N LYS A 533 12.98 -11.16 0.79
CA LYS A 533 14.17 -10.80 0.02
C LYS A 533 15.47 -11.21 0.71
N PHE A 534 15.52 -11.21 2.04
CA PHE A 534 16.64 -11.79 2.79
C PHE A 534 16.71 -13.31 2.63
N GLU A 535 15.58 -14.02 2.62
CA GLU A 535 15.53 -15.47 2.34
C GLU A 535 16.10 -15.80 0.96
N LEU A 536 15.87 -14.96 -0.06
CA LEU A 536 16.52 -15.10 -1.37
C LEU A 536 18.04 -14.92 -1.30
N VAL A 537 18.52 -13.93 -0.54
CA VAL A 537 19.96 -13.74 -0.31
C VAL A 537 20.55 -14.95 0.43
N GLN A 538 19.87 -15.47 1.45
CA GLN A 538 20.27 -16.66 2.20
C GLN A 538 20.32 -17.91 1.33
N ALA A 539 19.39 -18.08 0.38
CA ALA A 539 19.45 -19.19 -0.59
C ALA A 539 20.75 -19.20 -1.44
N GLN A 540 21.46 -18.07 -1.52
CA GLN A 540 22.73 -17.92 -2.22
C GLN A 540 23.97 -18.03 -1.30
N GLU A 541 23.82 -18.45 -0.05
CA GLU A 541 24.93 -18.57 0.92
C GLU A 541 26.12 -19.38 0.38
N SER A 542 25.84 -20.48 -0.32
CA SER A 542 26.88 -21.30 -0.97
C SER A 542 27.65 -20.52 -2.05
N ALA A 543 27.01 -19.60 -2.77
CA ALA A 543 27.67 -18.76 -3.76
C ALA A 543 28.64 -17.77 -3.10
N TYR A 544 28.25 -17.16 -1.97
CA TYR A 544 29.12 -16.25 -1.23
C TYR A 544 30.32 -16.97 -0.58
N THR A 545 30.12 -18.24 -0.20
CA THR A 545 31.19 -19.12 0.27
C THR A 545 32.20 -19.36 -0.85
N SER A 546 31.73 -19.77 -2.03
CA SER A 546 32.56 -19.95 -3.23
C SER A 546 33.27 -18.66 -3.66
N GLY A 547 32.63 -17.51 -3.49
CA GLY A 547 33.20 -16.20 -3.79
C GLY A 547 34.12 -15.62 -2.72
N GLY A 548 34.36 -16.31 -1.61
CA GLY A 548 35.25 -15.84 -0.53
C GLY A 548 34.77 -14.57 0.19
N ILE A 549 33.48 -14.22 0.08
CA ILE A 549 32.90 -13.00 0.69
C ILE A 549 31.92 -13.32 1.81
N LYS A 550 31.70 -14.60 2.14
CA LYS A 550 30.76 -14.99 3.18
C LYS A 550 31.06 -14.31 4.52
N SER A 551 32.25 -14.53 5.07
CA SER A 551 32.64 -14.03 6.39
C SER A 551 32.78 -12.51 6.48
N THR A 552 33.12 -11.85 5.36
CA THR A 552 33.40 -10.40 5.34
C THR A 552 32.21 -9.55 4.93
N LYS A 553 31.19 -10.13 4.28
CA LYS A 553 30.03 -9.40 3.74
C LYS A 553 28.69 -10.04 4.08
N TYR A 554 28.54 -11.35 3.89
CA TYR A 554 27.27 -12.03 4.17
C TYR A 554 27.01 -12.21 5.68
N ASP A 555 27.97 -12.70 6.46
CA ASP A 555 27.78 -12.93 7.91
C ASP A 555 27.42 -11.62 8.65
N PRO A 556 28.06 -10.46 8.38
CA PRO A 556 27.62 -9.17 8.92
C PRO A 556 26.19 -8.78 8.53
N LEU A 557 25.77 -9.08 7.30
CA LEU A 557 24.40 -8.86 6.84
C LEU A 557 23.40 -9.74 7.60
N GLU A 558 23.69 -11.03 7.73
CA GLU A 558 22.86 -11.98 8.50
C GLU A 558 22.73 -11.53 9.95
N GLN A 559 23.84 -11.12 10.58
CA GLN A 559 23.82 -10.58 11.94
C GLN A 559 22.96 -9.31 12.03
N ALA A 560 23.08 -8.38 11.08
CA ALA A 560 22.26 -7.17 11.05
C ALA A 560 20.76 -7.49 10.89
N PHE A 561 20.42 -8.46 10.04
CA PHE A 561 19.05 -8.94 9.87
C PHE A 561 18.51 -9.58 11.16
N ASN A 562 19.28 -10.45 11.80
CA ASN A 562 18.90 -11.11 13.05
C ASN A 562 18.70 -10.11 14.19
N ASN A 563 19.57 -9.11 14.29
CA ASN A 563 19.42 -8.01 15.25
C ASN A 563 18.11 -7.22 15.00
N PHE A 564 17.84 -6.86 13.74
CA PHE A 564 16.60 -6.17 13.37
C PHE A 564 15.36 -7.03 13.67
N ASN A 565 15.34 -8.29 13.21
CA ASN A 565 14.22 -9.21 13.38
C ASN A 565 13.92 -9.47 14.86
N THR A 566 14.95 -9.61 15.69
CA THR A 566 14.82 -9.78 17.14
C THR A 566 14.19 -8.55 17.79
N ALA A 567 14.68 -7.35 17.46
CA ALA A 567 14.12 -6.09 17.96
C ALA A 567 12.67 -5.88 17.49
N TYR A 568 12.38 -6.19 16.23
CA TYR A 568 11.06 -6.09 15.63
C TYR A 568 10.06 -7.03 16.33
N ARG A 569 10.44 -8.29 16.53
CA ARG A 569 9.63 -9.28 17.25
C ARG A 569 9.40 -8.85 18.69
N LYS A 570 10.44 -8.38 19.39
CA LYS A 570 10.30 -7.87 20.76
C LYS A 570 9.26 -6.74 20.83
N ALA A 571 9.30 -5.81 19.88
CA ALA A 571 8.37 -4.69 19.81
C ALA A 571 6.91 -5.11 19.51
N ILE A 572 6.68 -6.24 18.85
CA ILE A 572 5.32 -6.68 18.46
C ILE A 572 4.74 -7.77 19.36
N CYS A 573 5.57 -8.70 19.83
CA CYS A 573 5.14 -9.89 20.56
C CYS A 573 4.94 -9.62 22.06
N GLY A 574 5.78 -8.78 22.66
CA GLY A 574 5.74 -8.50 24.10
C GLY A 574 4.35 -8.09 24.60
N PRO A 575 3.73 -7.07 24.00
CA PRO A 575 2.42 -6.64 24.46
C PRO A 575 1.27 -7.57 24.05
N LYS A 576 1.26 -8.18 22.85
CA LYS A 576 0.11 -9.02 22.40
C LYS A 576 -0.17 -10.24 23.28
N PHE A 577 0.88 -10.90 23.80
CA PHE A 577 0.72 -12.08 24.63
C PHE A 577 0.09 -11.74 25.99
N TYR A 578 0.61 -10.73 26.67
CA TYR A 578 0.14 -10.34 28.00
C TYR A 578 -1.15 -9.52 27.98
N SER A 579 -1.52 -8.94 26.84
CA SER A 579 -2.59 -7.95 26.78
C SER A 579 -3.87 -8.44 26.08
N ILE A 580 -3.76 -9.42 25.17
CA ILE A 580 -4.93 -10.01 24.51
C ILE A 580 -5.20 -11.39 25.08
N ILE A 581 -4.16 -12.25 25.13
CA ILE A 581 -4.34 -13.66 25.49
C ILE A 581 -4.62 -13.80 26.99
N VAL A 582 -3.79 -13.20 27.86
CA VAL A 582 -3.97 -13.32 29.32
C VAL A 582 -5.30 -12.74 29.82
N PRO A 583 -5.75 -11.53 29.42
CA PRO A 583 -7.04 -10.99 29.88
C PRO A 583 -8.24 -11.74 29.29
N SER A 584 -8.15 -12.24 28.05
CA SER A 584 -9.23 -13.08 27.48
C SER A 584 -9.40 -14.38 28.27
N ILE A 585 -8.28 -15.00 28.67
CA ILE A 585 -8.28 -16.20 29.52
C ILE A 585 -8.86 -15.86 30.91
N ILE A 586 -8.42 -14.76 31.54
CA ILE A 586 -8.94 -14.34 32.85
C ILE A 586 -10.43 -14.00 32.76
N SER A 587 -10.88 -13.32 31.71
CA SER A 587 -12.30 -12.98 31.51
C SER A 587 -13.14 -14.24 31.34
N MET A 588 -12.71 -15.20 30.52
CA MET A 588 -13.41 -16.48 30.34
C MET A 588 -13.43 -17.31 31.65
N LEU A 589 -12.34 -17.35 32.40
CA LEU A 589 -12.28 -18.00 33.71
C LEU A 589 -13.14 -17.27 34.76
N SER A 590 -13.29 -15.95 34.67
CA SER A 590 -14.11 -15.14 35.56
C SER A 590 -15.61 -15.15 35.23
N GLU A 591 -15.98 -15.53 34.01
CA GLU A 591 -17.36 -15.75 33.56
C GLU A 591 -17.83 -17.21 33.73
N CYS A 592 -16.89 -18.14 33.92
CA CYS A 592 -17.15 -19.51 34.38
C CYS A 592 -16.82 -19.73 35.88
N PRO A 593 -17.17 -18.85 36.84
CA PRO A 593 -17.16 -19.27 38.22
C PRO A 593 -18.31 -20.29 38.37
N PRO A 594 -18.13 -21.38 39.12
CA PRO A 594 -19.17 -22.37 39.37
C PRO A 594 -20.24 -21.82 40.33
N LYS A 595 -20.85 -20.67 39.99
CA LYS A 595 -21.95 -20.05 40.71
C LYS A 595 -23.19 -20.13 39.85
N THR A 596 -23.76 -21.33 39.81
CA THR A 596 -25.07 -21.62 39.24
C THR A 596 -26.17 -21.09 40.17
N GLU A 597 -26.41 -19.78 40.15
CA GLU A 597 -27.58 -19.14 40.82
C GLU A 597 -28.85 -19.16 39.95
N PHE A 598 -28.81 -19.79 38.77
CA PHE A 598 -29.86 -19.69 37.74
C PHE A 598 -31.16 -20.49 38.01
N VAL A 599 -31.47 -20.87 39.25
CA VAL A 599 -32.77 -21.48 39.58
C VAL A 599 -33.44 -20.67 40.68
N GLY A 600 -34.43 -19.86 40.29
CA GLY A 600 -35.26 -19.09 41.20
C GLY A 600 -35.92 -19.96 42.28
N SER A 601 -35.96 -19.44 43.50
CA SER A 601 -36.61 -19.94 44.73
C SER A 601 -36.43 -21.41 45.17
N LEU A 602 -35.76 -22.27 44.40
CA LEU A 602 -35.60 -23.71 44.70
C LEU A 602 -34.24 -24.10 45.29
N GLY A 603 -33.42 -23.13 45.72
CA GLY A 603 -32.26 -23.41 46.56
C GLY A 603 -31.04 -23.97 45.84
N GLY A 604 -30.65 -23.40 44.69
CA GLY A 604 -29.35 -23.64 44.04
C GLY A 604 -29.12 -25.06 43.51
N PHE A 605 -28.25 -25.21 42.51
CA PHE A 605 -27.77 -26.55 42.15
C PHE A 605 -26.90 -27.06 43.30
N GLY A 606 -27.33 -28.14 43.97
CA GLY A 606 -26.75 -28.70 45.20
C GLY A 606 -25.32 -29.29 45.10
N GLY A 607 -24.45 -28.73 44.25
CA GLY A 607 -23.12 -29.23 43.96
C GLY A 607 -23.14 -30.63 43.34
N TRP A 608 -22.13 -31.45 43.65
CA TRP A 608 -21.98 -32.84 43.19
C TRP A 608 -23.09 -33.82 43.62
N LYS A 609 -24.15 -33.32 44.25
CA LYS A 609 -25.28 -34.13 44.74
C LYS A 609 -26.36 -34.24 43.67
N GLN A 610 -27.05 -35.38 43.70
CA GLN A 610 -28.25 -35.58 42.89
C GLN A 610 -29.34 -34.61 43.35
N TYR A 611 -30.13 -34.09 42.42
CA TYR A 611 -31.32 -33.31 42.74
C TYR A 611 -32.50 -33.81 41.90
N ASN A 612 -33.70 -33.54 42.38
CA ASN A 612 -34.94 -33.98 41.75
C ASN A 612 -35.58 -32.81 41.02
N ASP A 613 -35.73 -32.94 39.70
CA ASP A 613 -36.39 -31.94 38.85
C ASP A 613 -37.65 -32.56 38.24
N GLY A 614 -38.82 -32.08 38.68
CA GLY A 614 -40.11 -32.55 38.20
C GLY A 614 -40.39 -34.04 38.42
N GLY A 615 -39.80 -34.67 39.45
CA GLY A 615 -39.96 -36.10 39.75
C GLY A 615 -38.83 -36.99 39.18
N ASN A 616 -37.94 -36.44 38.36
CA ASN A 616 -36.80 -37.16 37.79
C ASN A 616 -35.51 -36.87 38.57
N THR A 617 -34.75 -37.92 38.88
CA THR A 617 -33.43 -37.77 39.51
C THR A 617 -32.42 -37.33 38.45
N VAL A 618 -31.88 -36.12 38.60
CA VAL A 618 -30.84 -35.56 37.73
C VAL A 618 -29.50 -35.59 38.46
N TYR A 619 -28.47 -36.11 37.78
CA TYR A 619 -27.11 -36.22 38.31
C TYR A 619 -26.30 -34.99 37.93
N GLY A 620 -26.11 -34.04 38.87
CA GLY A 620 -25.30 -32.83 38.65
C GLY A 620 -23.83 -33.09 38.29
N GLN A 621 -23.34 -34.31 38.52
CA GLN A 621 -21.98 -34.78 38.26
C GLN A 621 -21.56 -34.64 36.79
N ILE A 622 -22.50 -34.81 35.85
CA ILE A 622 -22.20 -34.73 34.41
C ILE A 622 -21.84 -33.30 33.98
N TRP A 623 -22.47 -32.29 34.61
CA TRP A 623 -22.20 -30.89 34.32
C TRP A 623 -20.84 -30.46 34.85
N HIS A 624 -20.46 -30.92 36.05
CA HIS A 624 -19.12 -30.67 36.60
C HIS A 624 -18.00 -31.35 35.81
N PHE A 625 -18.27 -32.49 35.17
CA PHE A 625 -17.32 -33.10 34.25
C PHE A 625 -17.05 -32.20 33.02
N PHE A 626 -18.09 -31.54 32.48
CA PHE A 626 -17.91 -30.58 31.40
C PHE A 626 -17.17 -29.31 31.83
N ASP A 627 -17.37 -28.83 33.06
CA ASP A 627 -16.61 -27.70 33.62
C ASP A 627 -15.10 -28.00 33.63
N ILE A 628 -14.72 -29.20 34.08
CA ILE A 628 -13.32 -29.65 34.10
C ILE A 628 -12.77 -29.80 32.67
N LEU A 629 -13.54 -30.41 31.75
CA LEU A 629 -13.12 -30.55 30.36
C LEU A 629 -12.93 -29.22 29.64
N ILE A 630 -13.74 -28.21 29.96
CA ILE A 630 -13.60 -26.86 29.44
C ILE A 630 -12.28 -26.26 29.89
N VAL A 631 -11.95 -26.32 31.18
CA VAL A 631 -10.67 -25.81 31.71
C VAL A 631 -9.49 -26.55 31.06
N ILE A 632 -9.54 -27.87 30.96
CA ILE A 632 -8.47 -28.67 30.32
C ILE A 632 -8.30 -28.29 28.84
N LYS A 633 -9.38 -28.14 28.07
CA LYS A 633 -9.29 -27.71 26.66
C LYS A 633 -8.65 -26.34 26.52
N PHE A 634 -8.99 -25.41 27.41
CA PHE A 634 -8.36 -24.09 27.44
C PHE A 634 -6.89 -24.17 27.83
N THR A 635 -6.52 -24.95 28.85
CA THR A 635 -5.11 -25.15 29.24
C THR A 635 -4.30 -25.76 28.10
N VAL A 636 -4.84 -26.76 27.39
CA VAL A 636 -4.18 -27.36 26.22
C VAL A 636 -4.04 -26.35 25.08
N ALA A 637 -5.08 -25.56 24.80
CA ALA A 637 -5.01 -24.50 23.79
C ALA A 637 -3.95 -23.44 24.14
N ILE A 638 -3.83 -23.07 25.42
CA ILE A 638 -2.79 -22.15 25.92
C ILE A 638 -1.41 -22.76 25.74
N ILE A 639 -1.21 -24.02 26.15
CA ILE A 639 0.07 -24.73 25.97
C ILE A 639 0.42 -24.80 24.49
N PHE A 640 -0.56 -25.05 23.61
CA PHE A 640 -0.35 -25.13 22.17
C PHE A 640 0.03 -23.77 21.57
N ILE A 641 -0.68 -22.70 21.92
CA ILE A 641 -0.37 -21.32 21.48
C ILE A 641 0.99 -20.88 22.02
N TYR A 642 1.29 -21.21 23.28
CA TYR A 642 2.59 -20.92 23.89
C TYR A 642 3.70 -21.70 23.18
N SER A 643 3.48 -22.98 22.87
CA SER A 643 4.43 -23.82 22.15
C SER A 643 4.66 -23.33 20.71
N LEU A 644 3.63 -22.85 20.02
CA LEU A 644 3.75 -22.23 18.71
C LEU A 644 4.58 -20.94 18.76
N ASN A 645 4.28 -20.04 19.70
CA ASN A 645 5.06 -18.82 19.91
C ASN A 645 6.50 -19.13 20.34
N TYR A 646 6.70 -20.10 21.22
CA TYR A 646 8.02 -20.51 21.71
C TYR A 646 8.86 -21.10 20.58
N ARG A 647 8.27 -21.97 19.76
CA ARG A 647 8.92 -22.51 18.55
C ARG A 647 9.30 -21.38 17.60
N GLU A 648 8.40 -20.45 17.32
CA GLU A 648 8.71 -19.30 16.45
C GLU A 648 9.78 -18.38 17.04
N LEU A 649 9.89 -18.28 18.37
CA LEU A 649 10.91 -17.49 19.06
C LEU A 649 12.31 -18.15 19.06
N HIS A 650 12.40 -19.48 18.98
CA HIS A 650 13.65 -20.24 19.14
C HIS A 650 14.06 -21.05 17.91
N SER A 651 13.31 -21.01 16.80
CA SER A 651 13.61 -21.78 15.58
C SER A 651 14.64 -21.12 14.65
N TYR A 652 15.49 -20.22 15.14
CA TYR A 652 16.59 -19.62 14.36
C TYR A 652 17.84 -19.51 15.20
#